data_AF-A0A2R8BPS2-F1
#
_entry.id   AF-A0A2R8BPS2-F1
#
_cell.length_a   1.000
_cell.length_b   1.000
_cell.length_c   1.000
_cell.angle_alpha   90.00
_cell.angle_beta   90.00
_cell.angle_gamma   90.00
#
_symmetry.space_group_name_H-M   'P 1'
#
loop_
_entity.id
_entity.type
_entity.pdbx_description
1 polymer ?
#
loop_
_entity_poly.entity_id
_entity_poly.type
_entity_poly.pdbx_seq_one_letter_code
_entity_poly.pdbx_strand_id
1 'polypeptide(L)'
;MCVTCSIVNYDVQEILHSGLESLGLDITEGDDAPSGVTTPYSIGDGDSFYGTLDEVPSGFYPDDWISFEITAGEQVTFTMTGDYSNGNAELDPYLVIYGPTGTFLQSDGNAGALSTVSVTFSPTTSGTYFVKAETWDSVGGDYVLSATFGEAPPQPEQNSNAIDSLIWGGGNLAGNTTITFSFEAAGQFLSDGGDTYQSDAFTAYEQQQFRAVFDMLETLIDVDFVEVSGTATADFELFLDGNNEMGNGYLGFFYPQGFGANSGHGMFNASQWDRFAGGDLEQGGLGWVTMVHEILHGLGMSHPHDTGGGSDVMTGVTSDFNDYGTYLLNQGLFTIMSYNPGYNAGAVGTEGTSAETWGLEGGPMGLDIAVLQEIYGANDTFQNGNNNYFLDDANGSGTHWLSIWDTGGTDSMRYTGVRDAVLDLRAATLLDEVGGGGFVSAANGIAGGYTIADGVVIERAFGGSGNDTIIGNDAANRLAGNQGNDTIDGGDGRDTIFGGAGFDTLSGGKGNDTLAGGNENDVLFGGGGKDRLVGENGNDTLNGGTEGDRLAGQAGDDSLNGDGGNDQFYGGGGEDTLNGGTGNDVMRGESQNDMIFGNQGNDTLIGGSGNDTMRGGFNNDRLDGGSGRDVMYGERDNDTMNGGDGNDNMRGGSGNDVMNGQNQNDVMRGEAGADTMSGGNGNDTLYGADGNDILRGGFGDDYLNGGNNNDRLEAGKGNDTMKGGNGDDVFIFNVNSEINTIEDFTFGDTIQLNANMLTGQTTGTAVFTAFGSFENGGILLDFDNGVEIFLEGVTSLTNPDDAILVTG
;
A
#
# COMPACT_ATOMS: atom_id res chain seq x y z
N MET A 1 43.41 34.39 20.65
CA MET A 1 43.05 34.69 19.25
C MET A 1 41.57 34.36 19.10
N CYS A 2 40.78 35.36 18.70
CA CYS A 2 39.33 35.26 18.54
C CYS A 2 39.01 34.49 17.25
N VAL A 3 38.02 33.58 17.24
CA VAL A 3 36.77 33.66 16.48
C VAL A 3 35.81 32.60 17.05
N THR A 4 34.61 33.05 17.38
CA THR A 4 33.40 32.31 17.75
C THR A 4 32.84 31.49 16.58
N CYS A 5 32.33 30.28 16.83
CA CYS A 5 31.27 29.72 15.98
C CYS A 5 30.22 29.02 16.87
N SER A 6 29.00 29.52 16.73
CA SER A 6 27.77 29.02 17.35
C SER A 6 27.36 27.70 16.71
N ILE A 7 26.84 26.80 17.53
CA ILE A 7 26.06 25.63 17.09
C ILE A 7 24.60 26.08 17.10
N VAL A 8 24.01 26.28 15.91
CA VAL A 8 22.57 26.30 15.63
C VAL A 8 22.33 25.86 14.17
N ASN A 9 21.47 24.84 13.99
CA ASN A 9 20.70 24.38 12.82
C ASN A 9 21.18 24.74 11.40
N TYR A 10 21.44 23.70 10.59
CA TYR A 10 21.02 23.50 9.18
C TYR A 10 21.15 21.98 8.93
N ASP A 11 20.05 21.24 8.86
CA ASP A 11 19.16 20.99 7.71
C ASP A 11 19.49 19.65 7.06
N VAL A 12 18.50 18.77 7.14
CA VAL A 12 18.49 17.38 6.69
C VAL A 12 18.30 17.39 5.17
N GLN A 13 19.38 17.62 4.41
CA GLN A 13 19.34 17.54 2.93
C GLN A 13 20.66 17.09 2.29
N GLU A 14 21.57 16.43 3.03
CA GLU A 14 22.85 15.98 2.47
C GLU A 14 23.18 14.50 2.74
N ILE A 15 22.15 13.65 2.91
CA ILE A 15 22.27 12.17 2.94
C ILE A 15 21.25 11.54 1.95
N LEU A 16 20.99 12.20 0.83
CA LEU A 16 20.14 11.69 -0.26
C LEU A 16 20.78 11.92 -1.63
N HIS A 17 22.09 11.72 -1.79
CA HIS A 17 22.75 11.83 -3.10
C HIS A 17 23.97 10.90 -3.25
N SER A 18 23.86 9.63 -2.85
CA SER A 18 24.81 8.59 -3.31
C SER A 18 24.27 7.16 -3.27
N GLY A 19 22.96 6.97 -3.47
CA GLY A 19 22.33 5.64 -3.37
C GLY A 19 21.19 5.38 -4.36
N LEU A 20 21.10 6.16 -5.44
CA LEU A 20 20.26 5.85 -6.60
C LEU A 20 21.19 5.53 -7.76
N GLU A 21 21.78 4.34 -7.76
CA GLU A 21 21.96 3.67 -9.05
C GLU A 21 20.56 3.18 -9.44
N SER A 22 19.80 4.08 -10.08
CA SER A 22 18.58 3.69 -10.79
C SER A 22 18.98 2.71 -11.87
N LEU A 23 18.23 1.61 -11.97
CA LEU A 23 18.22 0.70 -13.12
C LEU A 23 17.63 1.40 -14.37
N GLY A 24 18.11 2.59 -14.71
CA GLY A 24 17.80 3.23 -15.99
C GLY A 24 18.53 2.47 -17.09
N LEU A 25 17.80 1.66 -17.85
CA LEU A 25 18.30 1.11 -19.11
C LEU A 25 18.41 2.25 -20.12
N ASP A 26 19.63 2.64 -20.50
CA ASP A 26 19.86 3.58 -21.61
C ASP A 26 19.34 2.94 -22.91
N ILE A 27 18.40 3.62 -23.58
CA ILE A 27 17.92 3.27 -24.93
C ILE A 27 18.88 3.89 -25.95
N THR A 28 19.29 3.11 -26.96
CA THR A 28 20.13 3.59 -28.08
C THR A 28 19.39 3.47 -29.40
N GLU A 29 19.49 4.50 -30.25
CA GLU A 29 18.68 4.65 -31.48
C GLU A 29 18.69 3.46 -32.46
N GLY A 30 17.53 3.23 -33.09
CA GLY A 30 17.38 2.43 -34.30
C GLY A 30 16.84 1.00 -34.13
N ASP A 31 16.24 0.69 -32.98
CA ASP A 31 15.59 -0.61 -32.74
C ASP A 31 14.12 -0.58 -33.25
N ASP A 32 13.96 -0.89 -34.55
CA ASP A 32 12.76 -0.96 -35.42
C ASP A 32 11.34 -1.06 -34.78
N ALA A 33 10.26 -0.51 -35.39
CA ALA A 33 9.72 -0.96 -36.70
C ALA A 33 8.60 -0.06 -37.31
N PRO A 34 8.33 -0.08 -38.65
CA PRO A 34 7.62 -1.23 -39.22
C PRO A 34 8.18 -1.78 -40.55
N SER A 35 8.78 -2.99 -40.47
CA SER A 35 8.22 -4.23 -41.05
C SER A 35 8.81 -5.47 -40.32
N GLY A 36 8.11 -6.03 -39.33
CA GLY A 36 8.57 -7.24 -38.59
C GLY A 36 8.78 -7.05 -37.07
N VAL A 37 7.81 -6.40 -36.41
CA VAL A 37 7.84 -5.80 -35.07
C VAL A 37 8.48 -6.65 -33.94
N THR A 38 9.63 -6.20 -33.42
CA THR A 38 10.18 -6.52 -32.09
C THR A 38 11.09 -5.37 -31.63
N THR A 39 10.84 -4.79 -30.46
CA THR A 39 11.79 -3.93 -29.72
C THR A 39 12.27 -4.70 -28.48
N PRO A 40 13.53 -4.53 -28.04
CA PRO A 40 14.01 -5.13 -26.79
C PRO A 40 13.51 -4.40 -25.54
N TYR A 41 12.88 -3.24 -25.68
CA TYR A 41 12.44 -2.39 -24.57
C TYR A 41 10.94 -2.54 -24.30
N SER A 42 10.57 -2.70 -23.03
CA SER A 42 9.18 -2.77 -22.57
C SER A 42 8.97 -1.84 -21.37
N ILE A 43 7.87 -1.10 -21.35
CA ILE A 43 7.47 -0.21 -20.25
C ILE A 43 6.18 -0.73 -19.60
N GLY A 44 6.18 -0.84 -18.27
CA GLY A 44 5.03 -1.20 -17.45
C GLY A 44 4.53 -0.04 -16.59
N ASP A 45 3.58 -0.33 -15.71
CA ASP A 45 2.98 0.68 -14.84
C ASP A 45 3.95 1.24 -13.80
N GLY A 46 4.01 2.57 -13.71
CA GLY A 46 4.92 3.31 -12.84
C GLY A 46 6.38 3.32 -13.31
N ASP A 47 6.70 2.67 -14.43
CA ASP A 47 8.06 2.66 -14.98
C ASP A 47 8.43 4.01 -15.62
N SER A 48 9.74 4.27 -15.68
CA SER A 48 10.30 5.41 -16.42
C SER A 48 11.56 5.01 -17.17
N PHE A 49 11.67 5.45 -18.42
CA PHE A 49 12.85 5.34 -19.26
C PHE A 49 13.56 6.67 -19.38
N TYR A 50 14.88 6.62 -19.34
CA TYR A 50 15.76 7.70 -19.76
C TYR A 50 16.33 7.30 -21.12
N GLY A 51 16.17 8.16 -22.12
CA GLY A 51 16.64 7.90 -23.48
C GLY A 51 17.29 9.12 -24.09
N THR A 52 18.03 8.91 -25.18
CA THR A 52 18.65 9.97 -25.96
C THR A 52 18.28 9.77 -27.43
N LEU A 53 17.55 10.73 -27.99
CA LEU A 53 17.29 10.81 -29.43
C LEU A 53 18.56 11.35 -30.12
N ASP A 54 19.11 10.65 -31.10
CA ASP A 54 20.31 11.05 -31.84
C ASP A 54 19.97 12.01 -32.99
N GLU A 55 20.89 12.92 -33.33
CA GLU A 55 20.67 13.84 -34.46
C GLU A 55 20.65 13.09 -35.80
N VAL A 56 19.50 13.09 -36.49
CA VAL A 56 19.31 12.47 -37.81
C VAL A 56 19.39 13.46 -38.97
N PRO A 57 19.70 13.02 -40.21
CA PRO A 57 19.75 13.91 -41.38
C PRO A 57 18.43 14.65 -41.64
N SER A 58 18.51 15.90 -42.09
CA SER A 58 17.33 16.74 -42.38
C SER A 58 16.29 16.02 -43.26
N GLY A 59 15.06 15.88 -42.77
CA GLY A 59 13.95 15.17 -43.43
C GLY A 59 13.66 13.78 -42.87
N PHE A 60 14.41 13.35 -41.85
CA PHE A 60 14.09 12.24 -40.96
C PHE A 60 13.86 12.80 -39.55
N TYR A 61 13.14 12.04 -38.73
CA TYR A 61 12.93 12.33 -37.31
C TYR A 61 13.57 11.20 -36.50
N PRO A 62 14.29 11.53 -35.42
CA PRO A 62 14.80 10.51 -34.52
C PRO A 62 13.66 9.89 -33.71
N ASP A 63 13.67 8.57 -33.56
CA ASP A 63 12.63 7.83 -32.86
C ASP A 63 13.16 6.63 -32.06
N ASP A 64 12.56 6.44 -30.88
CA ASP A 64 12.73 5.25 -30.05
C ASP A 64 11.40 4.51 -29.92
N TRP A 65 11.46 3.19 -29.99
CA TRP A 65 10.29 2.30 -29.94
C TRP A 65 10.28 1.48 -28.66
N ILE A 66 9.22 1.61 -27.89
CA ILE A 66 9.04 0.91 -26.61
C ILE A 66 7.73 0.11 -26.66
N SER A 67 7.79 -1.16 -26.30
CA SER A 67 6.61 -2.02 -26.21
C SER A 67 5.92 -1.87 -24.86
N PHE A 68 4.62 -2.12 -24.80
CA PHE A 68 3.89 -2.22 -23.55
C PHE A 68 2.75 -3.24 -23.68
N GLU A 69 2.47 -3.96 -22.60
CA GLU A 69 1.33 -4.87 -22.51
C GLU A 69 0.18 -4.15 -21.84
N ILE A 70 -1.01 -4.21 -22.42
CA ILE A 70 -2.21 -3.60 -21.86
C ILE A 70 -3.43 -4.50 -22.13
N THR A 71 -4.34 -4.58 -21.16
CA THR A 71 -5.58 -5.35 -21.25
C THR A 71 -6.67 -4.54 -21.94
N ALA A 72 -7.57 -5.18 -22.69
CA ALA A 72 -8.77 -4.51 -23.21
C ALA A 72 -9.58 -3.92 -22.05
N GLY A 73 -9.86 -2.62 -22.13
CA GLY A 73 -10.58 -1.90 -21.06
C GLY A 73 -9.68 -1.19 -20.05
N GLU A 74 -8.36 -1.41 -20.06
CA GLU A 74 -7.41 -0.55 -19.34
C GLU A 74 -7.17 0.75 -20.12
N GLN A 75 -6.60 1.74 -19.46
CA GLN A 75 -6.07 2.97 -20.02
C GLN A 75 -4.58 3.06 -19.65
N VAL A 76 -3.75 3.56 -20.56
CA VAL A 76 -2.37 3.95 -20.26
C VAL A 76 -2.15 5.40 -20.66
N THR A 77 -1.50 6.17 -19.79
CA THR A 77 -1.02 7.51 -20.07
C THR A 77 0.50 7.51 -20.13
N PHE A 78 1.04 7.84 -21.30
CA PHE A 78 2.47 8.09 -21.48
C PHE A 78 2.76 9.58 -21.32
N THR A 79 3.82 9.93 -20.58
CA THR A 79 4.32 11.31 -20.50
C THR A 79 5.78 11.34 -20.89
N MET A 80 6.14 12.17 -21.87
CA MET A 80 7.50 12.38 -22.31
C MET A 80 7.92 13.82 -22.01
N THR A 81 9.03 13.98 -21.28
CA THR A 81 9.63 15.28 -20.96
C THR A 81 11.06 15.35 -21.51
N GLY A 82 11.41 16.41 -22.23
CA GLY A 82 12.79 16.68 -22.63
C GLY A 82 13.64 17.10 -21.43
N ASP A 83 14.82 16.50 -21.26
CA ASP A 83 15.78 16.85 -20.21
C ASP A 83 16.81 17.87 -20.73
N TYR A 84 16.85 19.05 -20.09
CA TYR A 84 17.73 20.17 -20.46
C TYR A 84 19.02 20.23 -19.63
N SER A 85 19.25 19.25 -18.75
CA SER A 85 20.38 19.25 -17.80
C SER A 85 21.76 19.25 -18.50
N ASN A 86 21.84 18.82 -19.76
CA ASN A 86 23.08 18.66 -20.53
C ASN A 86 23.39 19.78 -21.56
N GLY A 87 22.55 20.82 -21.66
CA GLY A 87 22.81 21.99 -22.51
C GLY A 87 22.57 21.80 -24.02
N ASN A 88 21.81 20.77 -24.42
CA ASN A 88 21.31 20.57 -25.77
C ASN A 88 20.12 21.50 -26.11
N ALA A 89 19.75 21.59 -27.39
CA ALA A 89 18.65 22.44 -27.87
C ALA A 89 17.28 21.98 -27.32
N GLU A 90 16.28 22.88 -27.35
CA GLU A 90 14.90 22.54 -26.96
C GLU A 90 14.37 21.41 -27.85
N LEU A 91 14.21 20.20 -27.27
CA LEU A 91 13.44 19.12 -27.88
C LEU A 91 11.96 19.53 -27.95
N ASP A 92 11.33 19.30 -29.10
CA ASP A 92 9.87 19.38 -29.31
C ASP A 92 9.32 17.94 -29.30
N PRO A 93 8.93 17.39 -28.13
CA PRO A 93 8.62 15.97 -27.97
C PRO A 93 7.30 15.58 -28.64
N TYR A 94 7.26 14.36 -29.18
CA TYR A 94 6.10 13.81 -29.90
C TYR A 94 5.90 12.34 -29.53
N LEU A 95 4.67 11.97 -29.18
CA LEU A 95 4.32 10.59 -28.84
C LEU A 95 3.31 10.02 -29.83
N VAL A 96 3.56 8.80 -30.29
CA VAL A 96 2.68 8.08 -31.21
C VAL A 96 2.48 6.64 -30.74
N ILE A 97 1.23 6.18 -30.71
CA ILE A 97 0.86 4.82 -30.32
C ILE A 97 0.48 4.00 -31.56
N TYR A 98 1.01 2.78 -31.60
CA TYR A 98 0.80 1.80 -32.66
C TYR A 98 0.23 0.51 -32.09
N GLY A 99 -0.64 -0.12 -32.89
CA GLY A 99 -1.25 -1.40 -32.57
C GLY A 99 -0.30 -2.60 -32.76
N PRO A 100 -0.74 -3.82 -32.38
CA PRO A 100 0.09 -5.04 -32.41
C PRO A 100 0.64 -5.42 -33.79
N THR A 101 0.12 -4.84 -34.85
CA THR A 101 0.55 -5.08 -36.24
C THR A 101 1.38 -3.92 -36.84
N GLY A 102 1.76 -2.93 -36.02
CA GLY A 102 2.46 -1.72 -36.45
C GLY A 102 1.55 -0.70 -37.15
N THR A 103 0.24 -0.77 -36.93
CA THR A 103 -0.74 0.20 -37.46
C THR A 103 -0.84 1.40 -36.54
N PHE A 104 -0.77 2.61 -37.08
CA PHE A 104 -1.01 3.85 -36.33
C PHE A 104 -2.39 3.83 -35.67
N LEU A 105 -2.47 4.22 -34.40
CA LEU A 105 -3.71 4.32 -33.65
C LEU A 105 -3.98 5.77 -33.21
N GLN A 106 -3.04 6.35 -32.47
CA GLN A 106 -3.19 7.66 -31.84
C GLN A 106 -1.84 8.36 -31.78
N SER A 107 -1.86 9.69 -31.74
CA SER A 107 -0.69 10.50 -31.43
C SER A 107 -1.13 11.71 -30.64
N ASP A 108 -0.28 12.21 -29.77
CA ASP A 108 -0.38 13.59 -29.32
C ASP A 108 0.92 14.34 -29.64
N GLY A 109 0.74 15.53 -30.20
CA GLY A 109 1.79 16.45 -30.55
C GLY A 109 1.33 17.86 -30.28
N ASN A 110 1.91 18.47 -29.26
CA ASN A 110 1.69 19.88 -29.03
C ASN A 110 2.56 20.65 -30.01
N ALA A 111 1.96 21.29 -31.01
CA ALA A 111 2.71 22.09 -31.96
C ALA A 111 3.18 23.40 -31.29
N GLY A 112 4.33 23.36 -30.61
CA GLY A 112 4.95 24.52 -29.96
C GLY A 112 5.83 24.14 -28.77
N ALA A 113 6.90 24.90 -28.57
CA ALA A 113 8.00 24.73 -27.61
C ALA A 113 7.61 24.52 -26.13
N LEU A 114 6.94 23.40 -25.83
CA LEU A 114 6.71 22.87 -24.50
C LEU A 114 7.68 21.71 -24.29
N SER A 115 8.18 21.60 -23.07
CA SER A 115 9.14 20.56 -22.68
C SER A 115 8.53 19.19 -22.47
N THR A 116 7.20 19.08 -22.47
CA THR A 116 6.47 17.87 -22.05
C THR A 116 5.24 17.65 -22.93
N VAL A 117 5.01 16.39 -23.33
CA VAL A 117 3.81 15.91 -24.04
C VAL A 117 3.27 14.66 -23.33
N SER A 118 1.96 14.44 -23.39
CA SER A 118 1.32 13.25 -22.84
C SER A 118 0.34 12.66 -23.84
N VAL A 119 0.20 11.33 -23.90
CA VAL A 119 -0.82 10.66 -24.72
C VAL A 119 -1.48 9.56 -23.91
N THR A 120 -2.81 9.53 -23.92
CA THR A 120 -3.62 8.56 -23.20
C THR A 120 -4.32 7.63 -24.18
N PHE A 121 -4.24 6.31 -23.96
CA PHE A 121 -4.75 5.29 -24.85
C PHE A 121 -5.50 4.18 -24.13
N SER A 122 -6.66 3.82 -24.67
CA SER A 122 -7.49 2.71 -24.18
C SER A 122 -7.74 1.70 -25.31
N PRO A 123 -7.15 0.49 -25.26
CA PRO A 123 -7.35 -0.52 -26.29
C PRO A 123 -8.69 -1.24 -26.17
N THR A 124 -9.23 -1.65 -27.31
CA THR A 124 -10.42 -2.54 -27.40
C THR A 124 -10.06 -4.03 -27.43
N THR A 125 -8.77 -4.38 -27.49
CA THR A 125 -8.26 -5.75 -27.48
C THR A 125 -6.96 -5.83 -26.68
N SER A 126 -6.82 -6.82 -25.79
CA SER A 126 -5.60 -7.02 -25.01
C SER A 126 -4.42 -7.45 -25.89
N GLY A 127 -3.22 -7.03 -25.51
CA GLY A 127 -1.96 -7.52 -26.08
C GLY A 127 -0.86 -6.48 -26.08
N THR A 128 0.20 -6.77 -26.84
CA THR A 128 1.37 -5.89 -26.98
C THR A 128 1.08 -4.72 -27.93
N TYR A 129 1.24 -3.50 -27.44
CA TYR A 129 1.23 -2.26 -28.22
C TYR A 129 2.61 -1.60 -28.19
N PHE A 130 2.78 -0.54 -28.97
CA PHE A 130 4.05 0.16 -29.10
C PHE A 130 3.83 1.66 -28.95
N VAL A 131 4.63 2.30 -28.12
CA VAL A 131 4.77 3.76 -28.05
C VAL A 131 6.06 4.15 -28.74
N LYS A 132 5.96 5.14 -29.61
CA LYS A 132 7.07 5.75 -30.33
C LYS A 132 7.33 7.13 -29.74
N ALA A 133 8.49 7.30 -29.12
CA ALA A 133 9.01 8.58 -28.67
C ALA A 133 9.80 9.22 -29.80
N GLU A 134 9.37 10.39 -30.27
CA GLU A 134 9.94 11.10 -31.43
C GLU A 134 10.06 12.60 -31.12
N THR A 135 10.72 13.35 -31.99
CA THR A 135 10.67 14.82 -31.98
C THR A 135 10.31 15.39 -33.36
N TRP A 136 9.62 16.53 -33.40
CA TRP A 136 9.30 17.26 -34.64
C TRP A 136 10.51 17.93 -35.29
N ASP A 137 11.60 18.10 -34.54
CA ASP A 137 12.83 18.71 -35.02
C ASP A 137 13.84 17.66 -35.46
N SER A 138 14.77 18.03 -36.35
CA SER A 138 15.89 17.15 -36.71
C SER A 138 17.02 17.18 -35.66
N VAL A 139 16.77 17.76 -34.48
CA VAL A 139 17.77 17.95 -33.42
C VAL A 139 17.42 17.00 -32.29
N GLY A 140 18.31 16.04 -32.03
CA GLY A 140 18.19 15.07 -30.94
C GLY A 140 18.43 15.67 -29.55
N GLY A 141 18.15 14.90 -28.51
CA GLY A 141 18.32 15.29 -27.11
C GLY A 141 17.88 14.20 -26.12
N ASP A 142 18.13 14.45 -24.83
CA ASP A 142 17.78 13.52 -23.76
C ASP A 142 16.31 13.68 -23.36
N TYR A 143 15.62 12.58 -23.03
CA TYR A 143 14.24 12.59 -22.59
C TYR A 143 13.98 11.59 -21.45
N VAL A 144 12.91 11.85 -20.71
CA VAL A 144 12.30 10.92 -19.76
C VAL A 144 10.92 10.55 -20.26
N LEU A 145 10.65 9.25 -20.41
CA LEU A 145 9.33 8.70 -20.74
C LEU A 145 8.81 7.91 -19.55
N SER A 146 7.63 8.25 -19.04
CA SER A 146 6.94 7.49 -17.99
C SER A 146 5.60 6.95 -18.48
N ALA A 147 5.13 5.85 -17.88
CA ALA A 147 3.80 5.29 -18.13
C ALA A 147 3.02 5.10 -16.83
N THR A 148 1.72 5.39 -16.87
CA THR A 148 0.77 5.11 -15.79
C THR A 148 -0.42 4.38 -16.37
N PHE A 149 -0.73 3.21 -15.84
CA PHE A 149 -1.85 2.37 -16.27
C PHE A 149 -2.97 2.50 -15.24
N GLY A 150 -4.20 2.45 -15.71
CA GLY A 150 -5.40 2.47 -14.88
C GLY A 150 -6.54 1.76 -15.60
N GLU A 151 -7.66 1.54 -14.93
CA GLU A 151 -8.88 1.10 -15.61
C GLU A 151 -9.42 2.26 -16.46
N ALA A 152 -9.92 2.00 -17.68
CA ALA A 152 -10.71 3.02 -18.37
C ALA A 152 -12.00 3.25 -17.57
N PRO A 153 -12.55 4.49 -17.51
CA PRO A 153 -13.81 4.76 -16.83
C PRO A 153 -14.85 3.73 -17.26
N PRO A 154 -15.35 2.88 -16.33
CA PRO A 154 -16.40 1.94 -16.65
C PRO A 154 -17.58 2.67 -17.32
N GLN A 155 -18.08 2.12 -18.43
CA GLN A 155 -19.49 2.36 -18.76
C GLN A 155 -20.29 1.66 -17.66
N PRO A 156 -21.24 2.34 -16.98
CA PRO A 156 -21.90 1.81 -15.81
C PRO A 156 -22.46 0.41 -16.08
N GLU A 157 -22.12 -0.57 -15.24
CA GLU A 157 -22.64 -1.93 -15.39
C GLU A 157 -24.16 -1.89 -15.16
N GLN A 158 -24.90 -1.97 -16.27
CA GLN A 158 -26.34 -1.79 -16.31
C GLN A 158 -27.08 -2.83 -15.45
N ASN A 159 -27.51 -2.44 -14.25
CA ASN A 159 -28.61 -3.12 -13.60
C ASN A 159 -29.92 -2.63 -14.23
N SER A 160 -30.23 -3.16 -15.42
CA SER A 160 -31.26 -2.65 -16.34
C SER A 160 -32.63 -2.40 -15.69
N ASN A 161 -33.00 -3.15 -14.65
CA ASN A 161 -34.31 -3.02 -14.02
C ASN A 161 -34.48 -1.76 -13.14
N ALA A 162 -33.41 -1.28 -12.50
CA ALA A 162 -33.45 -0.09 -11.64
C ALA A 162 -33.43 1.19 -12.49
N ILE A 163 -32.53 1.22 -13.48
CA ILE A 163 -32.43 2.32 -14.46
C ILE A 163 -33.74 2.45 -15.24
N ASP A 164 -34.27 1.36 -15.81
CA ASP A 164 -35.52 1.38 -16.60
C ASP A 164 -36.73 1.90 -15.79
N SER A 165 -36.72 1.71 -14.47
CA SER A 165 -37.81 2.16 -13.60
C SER A 165 -37.84 3.68 -13.38
N LEU A 166 -36.72 4.36 -13.60
CA LEU A 166 -36.58 5.81 -13.48
C LEU A 166 -36.72 6.52 -14.82
N ILE A 167 -36.96 5.80 -15.92
CA ILE A 167 -37.15 6.37 -17.25
C ILE A 167 -38.65 6.49 -17.54
N TRP A 168 -39.11 7.69 -17.87
CA TRP A 168 -40.49 8.00 -18.20
C TRP A 168 -40.63 8.90 -19.43
N GLY A 169 -41.66 8.63 -20.22
CA GLY A 169 -41.97 9.36 -21.45
C GLY A 169 -41.64 8.51 -22.67
N GLY A 170 -42.62 8.35 -23.57
CA GLY A 170 -42.44 7.59 -24.82
C GLY A 170 -41.74 8.38 -25.93
N GLY A 171 -41.18 9.55 -25.62
CA GLY A 171 -40.56 10.48 -26.57
C GLY A 171 -39.24 11.03 -26.05
N ASN A 172 -38.29 10.17 -25.66
CA ASN A 172 -36.97 10.63 -25.23
C ASN A 172 -36.29 11.44 -26.35
N LEU A 173 -35.57 12.48 -25.95
CA LEU A 173 -34.63 13.23 -26.80
C LEU A 173 -33.33 12.43 -27.06
N ALA A 174 -33.35 11.12 -26.82
CA ALA A 174 -32.20 10.23 -26.97
C ALA A 174 -31.59 10.37 -28.38
N GLY A 175 -30.28 10.67 -28.42
CA GLY A 175 -29.53 10.94 -29.64
C GLY A 175 -29.63 12.38 -30.17
N ASN A 176 -30.29 13.30 -29.45
CA ASN A 176 -30.19 14.73 -29.71
C ASN A 176 -29.06 15.33 -28.87
N THR A 177 -27.98 15.76 -29.52
CA THR A 177 -26.84 16.39 -28.87
C THR A 177 -27.09 17.86 -28.51
N THR A 178 -28.28 18.41 -28.83
CA THR A 178 -28.60 19.81 -28.53
C THR A 178 -30.06 19.96 -28.13
N ILE A 179 -30.32 20.39 -26.89
CA ILE A 179 -31.65 20.70 -26.37
C ILE A 179 -31.81 22.22 -26.27
N THR A 180 -32.79 22.77 -26.98
CA THR A 180 -33.08 24.21 -26.90
C THR A 180 -34.01 24.52 -25.74
N PHE A 181 -33.78 25.63 -25.03
CA PHE A 181 -34.68 26.07 -23.95
C PHE A 181 -35.03 27.56 -24.05
N SER A 182 -36.14 27.97 -23.44
CA SER A 182 -36.55 29.37 -23.38
C SER A 182 -37.28 29.72 -22.08
N PHE A 183 -37.14 30.97 -21.64
CA PHE A 183 -37.88 31.53 -20.51
C PHE A 183 -39.11 32.27 -21.01
N GLU A 184 -40.30 31.80 -20.65
CA GLU A 184 -41.54 32.37 -21.14
C GLU A 184 -41.82 33.76 -20.56
N ALA A 185 -42.28 34.65 -21.44
CA ALA A 185 -42.55 36.03 -21.11
C ALA A 185 -43.81 36.18 -20.26
N ALA A 186 -43.86 37.26 -19.49
CA ALA A 186 -45.01 37.55 -18.65
C ALA A 186 -46.29 37.63 -19.49
N GLY A 187 -47.30 36.86 -19.09
CA GLY A 187 -48.60 36.80 -19.74
C GLY A 187 -48.81 35.67 -20.74
N GLN A 188 -47.82 34.79 -20.92
CA GLN A 188 -47.98 33.51 -21.63
C GLN A 188 -48.75 32.51 -20.75
N PHE A 189 -49.45 31.56 -21.36
CA PHE A 189 -50.35 30.65 -20.66
C PHE A 189 -50.00 29.19 -20.90
N LEU A 190 -49.93 28.43 -19.81
CA LEU A 190 -49.86 26.97 -19.82
C LEU A 190 -51.21 26.40 -19.36
N SER A 191 -51.76 25.44 -20.09
CA SER A 191 -53.00 24.75 -19.69
C SER A 191 -52.69 23.32 -19.26
N ASP A 192 -53.07 22.95 -18.05
CA ASP A 192 -52.91 21.60 -17.56
C ASP A 192 -54.16 21.14 -16.79
N GLY A 193 -54.61 19.90 -17.04
CA GLY A 193 -55.73 19.30 -16.30
C GLY A 193 -57.09 20.04 -16.33
N GLY A 194 -57.23 21.13 -17.10
CA GLY A 194 -58.39 22.02 -17.09
C GLY A 194 -58.18 23.35 -16.36
N ASP A 195 -57.03 23.51 -15.71
CA ASP A 195 -56.53 24.74 -15.13
C ASP A 195 -55.68 25.51 -16.17
N THR A 196 -55.46 26.79 -15.92
CA THR A 196 -54.67 27.67 -16.80
C THR A 196 -53.83 28.58 -15.93
N TYR A 197 -52.52 28.46 -16.10
CA TYR A 197 -51.51 29.20 -15.36
C TYR A 197 -50.92 30.27 -16.24
N GLN A 198 -50.77 31.48 -15.71
CA GLN A 198 -50.16 32.61 -16.41
C GLN A 198 -48.72 32.80 -15.93
N SER A 199 -47.76 32.85 -16.85
CA SER A 199 -46.39 33.11 -16.43
C SER A 199 -46.20 34.56 -15.97
N ASP A 200 -45.50 34.74 -14.85
CA ASP A 200 -45.09 36.04 -14.31
C ASP A 200 -43.70 36.50 -14.79
N ALA A 201 -43.04 35.70 -15.63
CA ALA A 201 -41.64 35.82 -16.05
C ALA A 201 -40.59 35.68 -14.94
N PHE A 202 -39.45 35.12 -15.32
CA PHE A 202 -38.27 34.97 -14.47
C PHE A 202 -37.52 36.28 -14.33
N THR A 203 -37.05 36.56 -13.11
CA THR A 203 -36.05 37.61 -12.84
C THR A 203 -34.71 37.23 -13.45
N ALA A 204 -33.83 38.22 -13.65
CA ALA A 204 -32.48 37.95 -14.18
C ALA A 204 -31.67 36.98 -13.31
N TYR A 205 -31.86 37.02 -11.99
CA TYR A 205 -31.21 36.12 -11.04
C TYR A 205 -31.75 34.69 -11.17
N GLU A 206 -33.07 34.50 -11.23
CA GLU A 206 -33.64 33.17 -11.44
C GLU A 206 -33.18 32.58 -12.78
N GLN A 207 -33.22 33.35 -13.87
CA GLN A 207 -32.70 32.85 -15.15
C GLN A 207 -31.23 32.46 -15.08
N GLN A 208 -30.43 33.14 -14.25
CA GLN A 208 -29.02 32.78 -14.05
C GLN A 208 -28.89 31.43 -13.34
N GLN A 209 -29.72 31.17 -12.31
CA GLN A 209 -29.70 29.90 -11.60
C GLN A 209 -30.15 28.74 -12.50
N PHE A 210 -31.18 28.93 -13.32
CA PHE A 210 -31.59 27.92 -14.31
C PHE A 210 -30.50 27.61 -15.35
N ARG A 211 -29.78 28.64 -15.83
CA ARG A 211 -28.62 28.43 -16.71
C ARG A 211 -27.53 27.63 -16.01
N ALA A 212 -27.25 27.91 -14.73
CA ALA A 212 -26.28 27.14 -13.96
C ALA A 212 -26.67 25.66 -13.81
N VAL A 213 -27.96 25.34 -13.71
CA VAL A 213 -28.43 23.95 -13.72
C VAL A 213 -28.18 23.29 -15.09
N PHE A 214 -28.45 23.99 -16.19
CA PHE A 214 -28.14 23.47 -17.52
C PHE A 214 -26.63 23.27 -17.72
N ASP A 215 -25.81 24.28 -17.40
CA ASP A 215 -24.35 24.20 -17.48
C ASP A 215 -23.81 22.99 -16.68
N MET A 216 -24.37 22.72 -15.49
CA MET A 216 -24.03 21.54 -14.69
C MET A 216 -24.45 20.22 -15.37
N LEU A 217 -25.62 20.16 -16.01
CA LEU A 217 -26.03 18.96 -16.72
C LEU A 217 -25.13 18.67 -17.93
N GLU A 218 -24.67 19.70 -18.65
CA GLU A 218 -23.69 19.56 -19.73
C GLU A 218 -22.38 18.93 -19.24
N THR A 219 -22.02 19.08 -17.96
CA THR A 219 -20.81 18.44 -17.42
C THR A 219 -20.96 16.93 -17.23
N LEU A 220 -22.19 16.43 -17.13
CA LEU A 220 -22.49 15.04 -16.78
C LEU A 220 -22.86 14.19 -18.00
N ILE A 221 -23.52 14.80 -19.01
CA ILE A 221 -24.05 14.11 -20.19
C ILE A 221 -23.67 14.81 -21.51
N ASP A 222 -23.65 14.05 -22.61
CA ASP A 222 -23.33 14.52 -23.97
C ASP A 222 -24.49 15.27 -24.62
N VAL A 223 -24.89 16.39 -24.01
CA VAL A 223 -25.97 17.27 -24.45
C VAL A 223 -25.57 18.73 -24.29
N ASP A 224 -25.74 19.53 -25.35
CA ASP A 224 -25.64 20.99 -25.30
C ASP A 224 -27.02 21.62 -25.03
N PHE A 225 -27.13 22.48 -24.02
CA PHE A 225 -28.33 23.27 -23.74
C PHE A 225 -28.22 24.68 -24.33
N VAL A 226 -29.13 25.03 -25.25
CA VAL A 226 -29.06 26.29 -25.99
C VAL A 226 -30.27 27.17 -25.73
N GLU A 227 -30.06 28.33 -25.09
CA GLU A 227 -31.12 29.31 -24.89
C GLU A 227 -31.56 29.93 -26.23
N VAL A 228 -32.85 29.86 -26.55
CA VAL A 228 -33.45 30.51 -27.71
C VAL A 228 -34.39 31.63 -27.29
N SER A 229 -34.38 32.73 -28.06
CA SER A 229 -35.21 33.91 -27.79
C SER A 229 -36.32 34.08 -28.83
N GLY A 230 -37.49 34.56 -28.41
CA GLY A 230 -38.55 35.02 -29.31
C GLY A 230 -39.75 34.07 -29.40
N THR A 231 -40.27 33.84 -30.61
CA THR A 231 -41.44 32.96 -30.88
C THR A 231 -41.00 31.60 -31.46
N ALA A 232 -39.74 31.21 -31.25
CA ALA A 232 -39.24 29.90 -31.68
C ALA A 232 -39.70 28.87 -30.66
N THR A 233 -40.31 27.77 -31.12
CA THR A 233 -40.62 26.63 -30.27
C THR A 233 -39.31 26.04 -29.77
N ALA A 234 -39.07 26.14 -28.47
CA ALA A 234 -37.94 25.48 -27.82
C ALA A 234 -38.32 24.02 -27.53
N ASP A 235 -37.32 23.18 -27.29
CA ASP A 235 -37.59 21.87 -26.72
C ASP A 235 -38.13 22.06 -25.29
N PHE A 236 -37.47 22.88 -24.48
CA PHE A 236 -37.90 23.23 -23.14
C PHE A 236 -38.47 24.66 -23.06
N GLU A 237 -39.75 24.79 -22.74
CA GLU A 237 -40.42 26.08 -22.50
C GLU A 237 -40.71 26.20 -20.99
N LEU A 238 -40.00 27.12 -20.33
CA LEU A 238 -40.02 27.29 -18.88
C LEU A 238 -40.99 28.41 -18.49
N PHE A 239 -41.96 28.09 -17.63
CA PHE A 239 -42.97 28.99 -17.11
C PHE A 239 -42.77 29.19 -15.61
N LEU A 240 -42.92 30.43 -15.16
CA LEU A 240 -42.87 30.77 -13.73
C LEU A 240 -44.23 31.21 -13.20
N ASP A 241 -44.70 30.60 -12.13
CA ASP A 241 -45.79 31.08 -11.28
C ASP A 241 -45.20 31.85 -10.09
N GLY A 242 -45.22 33.19 -10.16
CA GLY A 242 -44.74 34.07 -9.09
C GLY A 242 -45.84 34.58 -8.16
N ASN A 243 -47.09 34.27 -8.45
CA ASN A 243 -48.27 34.82 -7.77
C ASN A 243 -49.08 33.75 -7.01
N ASN A 244 -48.60 32.49 -7.06
CA ASN A 244 -49.13 31.32 -6.36
C ASN A 244 -50.49 30.84 -6.88
N GLU A 245 -50.68 30.90 -8.20
CA GLU A 245 -51.82 30.28 -8.90
C GLU A 245 -51.88 28.76 -8.67
N MET A 246 -50.73 28.09 -8.51
CA MET A 246 -50.63 26.65 -8.25
C MET A 246 -50.93 26.26 -6.80
N GLY A 247 -50.79 27.19 -5.85
CA GLY A 247 -51.04 26.99 -4.42
C GLY A 247 -49.84 26.45 -3.63
N ASN A 248 -49.92 26.62 -2.29
CA ASN A 248 -48.82 26.39 -1.32
C ASN A 248 -48.38 24.91 -1.11
N GLY A 249 -48.72 24.00 -2.02
CA GLY A 249 -48.40 22.57 -1.90
C GLY A 249 -47.70 21.98 -3.13
N TYR A 250 -47.43 22.81 -4.15
CA TYR A 250 -46.79 22.40 -5.40
C TYR A 250 -45.54 23.25 -5.61
N LEU A 251 -44.39 22.61 -5.78
CA LEU A 251 -43.11 23.27 -6.05
C LEU A 251 -42.88 23.48 -7.55
N GLY A 252 -43.27 22.51 -8.36
CA GLY A 252 -43.24 22.58 -9.81
C GLY A 252 -43.85 21.34 -10.46
N PHE A 253 -43.79 21.31 -11.79
CA PHE A 253 -43.93 20.09 -12.59
C PHE A 253 -43.25 20.30 -13.95
N PHE A 254 -42.70 19.24 -14.55
CA PHE A 254 -42.17 19.28 -15.91
C PHE A 254 -42.65 18.06 -16.70
N TYR A 255 -43.21 18.32 -17.88
CA TYR A 255 -43.60 17.27 -18.81
C TYR A 255 -42.47 16.91 -19.79
N PRO A 256 -42.01 15.64 -19.84
CA PRO A 256 -40.98 15.22 -20.78
C PRO A 256 -41.43 15.36 -22.23
N GLN A 257 -40.48 15.26 -23.14
CA GLN A 257 -40.79 15.22 -24.57
C GLN A 257 -41.69 14.03 -24.94
N GLY A 258 -42.59 14.27 -25.90
CA GLY A 258 -43.60 13.31 -26.32
C GLY A 258 -44.84 13.24 -25.42
N PHE A 259 -44.93 14.04 -24.35
CA PHE A 259 -46.06 14.02 -23.41
C PHE A 259 -47.27 14.87 -23.88
N GLY A 260 -47.76 14.57 -25.08
CA GLY A 260 -48.98 15.19 -25.62
C GLY A 260 -48.85 16.70 -25.85
N ALA A 261 -49.88 17.46 -25.47
CA ALA A 261 -49.97 18.90 -25.75
C ALA A 261 -49.08 19.77 -24.85
N ASN A 262 -48.55 19.21 -23.75
CA ASN A 262 -47.68 19.89 -22.80
C ASN A 262 -46.22 19.41 -22.90
N SER A 263 -45.88 18.68 -23.96
CA SER A 263 -44.53 18.18 -24.24
C SER A 263 -43.49 19.29 -24.11
N GLY A 264 -42.50 19.12 -23.22
CA GLY A 264 -41.41 20.09 -23.05
C GLY A 264 -41.76 21.33 -22.22
N HIS A 265 -42.95 21.39 -21.61
CA HIS A 265 -43.32 22.51 -20.75
C HIS A 265 -43.00 22.22 -19.28
N GLY A 266 -42.22 23.13 -18.67
CA GLY A 266 -41.93 23.12 -17.24
C GLY A 266 -42.57 24.31 -16.53
N MET A 267 -43.24 24.08 -15.40
CA MET A 267 -43.87 25.11 -14.56
C MET A 267 -43.26 25.11 -13.16
N PHE A 268 -42.87 26.29 -12.68
CA PHE A 268 -42.14 26.46 -11.43
C PHE A 268 -42.83 27.45 -10.49
N ASN A 269 -43.04 27.06 -9.22
CA ASN A 269 -43.72 27.89 -8.22
C ASN A 269 -42.75 28.82 -7.47
N ALA A 270 -42.43 29.97 -8.05
CA ALA A 270 -41.57 30.96 -7.41
C ALA A 270 -42.19 31.65 -6.18
N SER A 271 -43.44 31.35 -5.83
CA SER A 271 -44.00 31.80 -4.55
C SER A 271 -43.49 31.02 -3.34
N GLN A 272 -42.82 29.88 -3.56
CA GLN A 272 -42.35 28.96 -2.52
C GLN A 272 -40.84 29.08 -2.22
N TRP A 273 -40.07 29.88 -2.96
CA TRP A 273 -38.62 30.02 -2.79
C TRP A 273 -38.14 31.49 -2.73
N ASP A 274 -36.92 31.70 -2.24
CA ASP A 274 -36.27 33.00 -2.09
C ASP A 274 -35.68 33.49 -3.41
N ARG A 275 -36.32 34.50 -3.99
CA ARG A 275 -36.00 35.05 -5.33
C ARG A 275 -34.79 36.00 -5.37
N PHE A 276 -33.83 35.87 -4.45
CA PHE A 276 -32.66 36.75 -4.33
C PHE A 276 -31.36 35.97 -4.02
N ALA A 277 -30.21 36.58 -4.31
CA ALA A 277 -28.90 35.98 -4.08
C ALA A 277 -28.65 35.65 -2.60
N GLY A 278 -28.08 34.48 -2.33
CA GLY A 278 -27.91 33.94 -0.98
C GLY A 278 -29.19 33.37 -0.35
N GLY A 279 -30.26 33.19 -1.15
CA GLY A 279 -31.46 32.44 -0.79
C GLY A 279 -31.35 30.95 -1.10
N ASP A 280 -32.47 30.23 -1.06
CA ASP A 280 -32.57 28.79 -1.33
C ASP A 280 -32.52 28.39 -2.82
N LEU A 281 -32.35 29.37 -3.71
CA LEU A 281 -32.03 29.18 -5.13
C LEU A 281 -30.53 28.95 -5.38
N GLU A 282 -29.67 29.06 -4.36
CA GLU A 282 -28.27 28.67 -4.45
C GLU A 282 -28.12 27.15 -4.25
N GLN A 283 -27.03 26.56 -4.73
CA GLN A 283 -26.76 25.12 -4.63
C GLN A 283 -26.87 24.61 -3.18
N GLY A 284 -27.56 23.47 -3.01
CA GLY A 284 -27.92 22.91 -1.70
C GLY A 284 -29.21 23.46 -1.10
N GLY A 285 -29.79 24.50 -1.68
CA GLY A 285 -31.09 25.06 -1.30
C GLY A 285 -32.28 24.28 -1.88
N LEU A 286 -33.45 24.37 -1.22
CA LEU A 286 -34.66 23.68 -1.67
C LEU A 286 -35.17 24.16 -3.04
N GLY A 287 -35.05 25.47 -3.31
CA GLY A 287 -35.37 26.04 -4.61
C GLY A 287 -34.46 25.50 -5.71
N TRP A 288 -33.15 25.39 -5.44
CA TRP A 288 -32.19 24.75 -6.34
C TRP A 288 -32.53 23.29 -6.61
N VAL A 289 -32.77 22.49 -5.56
CA VAL A 289 -33.19 21.07 -5.69
C VAL A 289 -34.41 20.94 -6.57
N THR A 290 -35.42 21.80 -6.37
CA THR A 290 -36.64 21.81 -7.17
C THR A 290 -36.34 22.07 -8.66
N MET A 291 -35.47 23.04 -8.96
CA MET A 291 -35.10 23.33 -10.34
C MET A 291 -34.45 22.12 -11.03
N VAL A 292 -33.47 21.50 -10.37
CA VAL A 292 -32.77 20.32 -10.89
C VAL A 292 -33.78 19.18 -11.09
N HIS A 293 -34.54 18.84 -10.05
CA HIS A 293 -35.54 17.77 -10.05
C HIS A 293 -36.53 17.87 -11.22
N GLU A 294 -37.13 19.04 -11.43
CA GLU A 294 -38.10 19.22 -12.51
C GLU A 294 -37.43 19.21 -13.89
N ILE A 295 -36.22 19.75 -14.03
CA ILE A 295 -35.49 19.65 -15.31
C ILE A 295 -35.17 18.18 -15.63
N LEU A 296 -34.86 17.35 -14.63
CA LEU A 296 -34.65 15.92 -14.82
C LEU A 296 -35.94 15.21 -15.30
N HIS A 297 -37.12 15.60 -14.81
CA HIS A 297 -38.38 15.16 -15.41
C HIS A 297 -38.51 15.56 -16.88
N GLY A 298 -38.12 16.78 -17.25
CA GLY A 298 -38.06 17.22 -18.64
C GLY A 298 -37.14 16.36 -19.52
N LEU A 299 -36.05 15.86 -18.94
CA LEU A 299 -35.10 14.93 -19.54
C LEU A 299 -35.58 13.47 -19.56
N GLY A 300 -36.78 13.19 -19.04
CA GLY A 300 -37.40 11.87 -19.09
C GLY A 300 -37.17 11.03 -17.85
N MET A 301 -36.82 11.62 -16.71
CA MET A 301 -36.75 10.89 -15.44
C MET A 301 -38.12 10.83 -14.75
N SER A 302 -38.41 9.75 -14.02
CA SER A 302 -39.58 9.64 -13.13
C SER A 302 -39.17 9.60 -11.66
N HIS A 303 -40.14 9.79 -10.77
CA HIS A 303 -39.90 9.45 -9.37
C HIS A 303 -39.68 7.94 -9.23
N PRO A 304 -38.88 7.50 -8.24
CA PRO A 304 -38.67 6.07 -7.95
C PRO A 304 -39.95 5.27 -7.68
N HIS A 305 -41.05 5.91 -7.32
CA HIS A 305 -42.32 5.26 -6.96
C HIS A 305 -43.38 5.25 -8.09
N ASP A 306 -43.23 6.10 -9.12
CA ASP A 306 -44.27 6.33 -10.14
C ASP A 306 -44.49 5.15 -11.08
N THR A 307 -43.45 4.37 -11.36
CA THR A 307 -43.49 3.26 -12.31
C THR A 307 -43.79 1.91 -11.66
N GLY A 308 -44.16 1.91 -10.36
CA GLY A 308 -44.39 0.71 -9.56
C GLY A 308 -43.16 0.22 -8.82
N GLY A 309 -42.19 1.11 -8.56
CA GLY A 309 -41.02 0.81 -7.75
C GLY A 309 -41.37 0.49 -6.31
N GLY A 310 -41.37 -0.79 -5.98
CA GLY A 310 -41.31 -1.27 -4.60
C GLY A 310 -39.87 -1.21 -4.08
N SER A 311 -39.69 -1.59 -2.81
CA SER A 311 -38.37 -1.90 -2.21
C SER A 311 -37.50 -2.85 -3.06
N ASP A 312 -38.13 -3.63 -3.96
CA ASP A 312 -37.49 -4.60 -4.84
C ASP A 312 -36.74 -4.00 -6.05
N VAL A 313 -36.90 -2.69 -6.35
CA VAL A 313 -36.26 -2.04 -7.51
C VAL A 313 -34.84 -1.57 -7.20
N MET A 314 -34.56 -1.24 -5.95
CA MET A 314 -33.20 -0.97 -5.48
C MET A 314 -32.84 -2.04 -4.46
N THR A 315 -31.99 -2.99 -4.87
CA THR A 315 -31.49 -4.05 -3.99
C THR A 315 -30.83 -3.42 -2.76
N GLY A 316 -31.26 -3.80 -1.54
CA GLY A 316 -30.78 -3.19 -0.28
C GLY A 316 -31.76 -2.21 0.38
N VAL A 317 -32.75 -1.70 -0.36
CA VAL A 317 -33.83 -0.87 0.17
C VAL A 317 -34.91 -1.77 0.77
N THR A 318 -34.91 -1.98 2.09
CA THR A 318 -35.86 -2.93 2.75
C THR A 318 -37.27 -2.37 2.99
N SER A 319 -37.53 -1.11 2.59
CA SER A 319 -38.83 -0.43 2.76
C SER A 319 -39.32 0.18 1.45
N ASP A 320 -40.61 0.10 1.16
CA ASP A 320 -41.18 0.67 -0.06
C ASP A 320 -40.88 2.17 -0.23
N PHE A 321 -40.56 2.59 -1.47
CA PHE A 321 -40.64 3.98 -1.92
C PHE A 321 -42.11 4.41 -1.89
N ASN A 322 -42.65 4.72 -0.72
CA ASN A 322 -43.91 5.44 -0.61
C ASN A 322 -43.61 6.94 -0.45
N ASP A 323 -44.59 7.80 -0.74
CA ASP A 323 -44.50 9.28 -0.67
C ASP A 323 -43.88 9.83 0.63
N TYR A 324 -43.76 9.01 1.68
CA TYR A 324 -43.25 9.36 3.01
C TYR A 324 -42.40 8.23 3.63
N GLY A 325 -41.50 7.63 2.85
CA GLY A 325 -40.68 6.46 3.22
C GLY A 325 -40.11 6.48 4.65
N THR A 326 -39.69 5.33 5.17
CA THR A 326 -39.04 5.32 6.50
C THR A 326 -37.72 6.08 6.40
N TYR A 327 -37.61 7.20 7.14
CA TYR A 327 -36.43 8.09 7.34
C TYR A 327 -35.08 7.41 7.63
N LEU A 328 -35.02 6.07 7.66
CA LEU A 328 -33.81 5.28 7.89
C LEU A 328 -33.00 5.04 6.61
N LEU A 329 -33.56 5.35 5.43
CA LEU A 329 -32.87 5.29 4.15
C LEU A 329 -32.74 6.72 3.62
N ASN A 330 -31.50 7.20 3.50
CA ASN A 330 -31.19 8.54 3.00
C ASN A 330 -31.43 8.60 1.48
N GLN A 331 -32.68 8.45 1.05
CA GLN A 331 -33.04 8.21 -0.37
C GLN A 331 -32.57 9.32 -1.32
N GLY A 332 -32.52 10.57 -0.84
CA GLY A 332 -31.98 11.72 -1.56
C GLY A 332 -30.51 11.62 -1.95
N LEU A 333 -29.68 10.84 -1.21
CA LEU A 333 -28.27 10.60 -1.59
C LEU A 333 -28.11 9.76 -2.84
N PHE A 334 -29.15 9.01 -3.23
CA PHE A 334 -29.15 8.17 -4.44
C PHE A 334 -29.67 8.92 -5.63
N THR A 335 -30.79 9.60 -5.44
CA THR A 335 -31.51 10.26 -6.51
C THR A 335 -32.21 11.49 -5.97
N ILE A 336 -31.99 12.62 -6.63
CA ILE A 336 -32.72 13.86 -6.38
C ILE A 336 -34.20 13.73 -6.75
N MET A 337 -34.57 12.68 -7.49
CA MET A 337 -35.96 12.36 -7.84
C MET A 337 -36.76 11.77 -6.67
N SER A 338 -36.14 11.53 -5.51
CA SER A 338 -36.84 11.09 -4.30
C SER A 338 -37.54 12.26 -3.59
N TYR A 339 -38.81 12.08 -3.18
CA TYR A 339 -39.49 13.02 -2.28
C TYR A 339 -39.00 12.97 -0.83
N ASN A 340 -38.19 11.96 -0.50
CA ASN A 340 -37.52 11.87 0.78
C ASN A 340 -36.04 12.22 0.59
N PRO A 341 -35.63 13.45 0.92
CA PRO A 341 -34.24 13.90 0.78
C PRO A 341 -33.31 13.21 1.80
N GLY A 342 -33.82 12.34 2.66
CA GLY A 342 -33.01 11.53 3.59
C GLY A 342 -32.58 12.24 4.87
N TYR A 343 -32.40 13.55 4.85
CA TYR A 343 -31.90 14.29 6.02
C TYR A 343 -33.01 15.08 6.72
N ASN A 344 -33.26 14.75 7.99
CA ASN A 344 -34.15 15.54 8.83
C ASN A 344 -33.59 16.97 8.97
N ALA A 345 -34.32 17.97 8.48
CA ALA A 345 -34.06 19.41 8.62
C ALA A 345 -34.03 19.93 10.09
N GLY A 346 -33.79 19.05 11.07
CA GLY A 346 -33.67 19.39 12.49
C GLY A 346 -33.06 18.32 13.39
N ALA A 347 -32.41 17.28 12.86
CA ALA A 347 -31.95 16.16 13.70
C ALA A 347 -30.54 15.63 13.42
N VAL A 348 -29.54 16.46 13.06
CA VAL A 348 -28.13 16.16 13.40
C VAL A 348 -27.35 17.47 13.53
N GLY A 349 -26.69 17.67 14.68
CA GLY A 349 -25.85 18.84 14.98
C GLY A 349 -26.62 20.11 15.43
N THR A 350 -26.64 20.39 16.74
CA THR A 350 -26.90 21.75 17.25
C THR A 350 -25.65 22.22 17.98
N GLU A 351 -25.22 23.47 17.89
CA GLU A 351 -26.03 24.67 18.17
C GLU A 351 -26.35 25.59 16.98
N GLY A 352 -27.60 26.03 16.96
CA GLY A 352 -28.12 27.11 16.11
C GLY A 352 -29.43 26.70 15.46
N THR A 353 -30.56 26.99 16.10
CA THR A 353 -31.89 26.50 15.70
C THR A 353 -32.31 26.83 14.27
N SER A 354 -32.68 25.74 13.57
CA SER A 354 -33.70 25.52 12.52
C SER A 354 -33.58 26.23 11.16
N ALA A 355 -33.18 25.44 10.16
CA ALA A 355 -33.78 25.30 8.82
C ALA A 355 -32.99 25.74 7.57
N GLU A 356 -32.04 26.68 7.57
CA GLU A 356 -31.62 27.30 6.28
C GLU A 356 -30.14 27.76 6.18
N THR A 357 -29.16 26.85 6.16
CA THR A 357 -27.79 27.14 5.67
C THR A 357 -26.97 25.87 5.35
N TRP A 358 -26.96 25.32 4.13
CA TRP A 358 -27.90 24.27 3.68
C TRP A 358 -27.21 22.89 3.64
N GLY A 359 -27.92 21.83 3.27
CA GLY A 359 -27.40 20.46 3.30
C GLY A 359 -28.28 19.44 2.57
N LEU A 360 -28.87 19.90 1.46
CA LEU A 360 -29.61 19.09 0.49
C LEU A 360 -28.72 18.81 -0.73
N GLU A 361 -29.28 18.16 -1.74
CA GLU A 361 -28.62 17.81 -2.97
C GLU A 361 -28.23 19.06 -3.78
N GLY A 362 -26.97 19.11 -4.22
CA GLY A 362 -26.43 20.16 -5.05
C GLY A 362 -26.61 19.89 -6.54
N GLY A 363 -27.05 18.71 -6.95
CA GLY A 363 -27.21 18.33 -8.35
C GLY A 363 -27.71 16.89 -8.49
N PRO A 364 -27.69 16.34 -9.72
CA PRO A 364 -27.94 14.92 -9.95
C PRO A 364 -27.01 14.07 -9.07
N MET A 365 -27.59 13.08 -8.39
CA MET A 365 -26.86 12.12 -7.56
C MET A 365 -26.45 10.91 -8.39
N GLY A 366 -25.65 9.98 -7.83
CA GLY A 366 -25.00 8.91 -8.60
C GLY A 366 -25.96 8.08 -9.48
N LEU A 367 -27.18 7.79 -8.99
CA LEU A 367 -28.19 7.10 -9.80
C LEU A 367 -28.77 8.00 -10.90
N ASP A 368 -28.96 9.28 -10.62
CA ASP A 368 -29.45 10.23 -11.62
C ASP A 368 -28.43 10.35 -12.77
N ILE A 369 -27.14 10.46 -12.42
CA ILE A 369 -26.05 10.50 -13.41
C ILE A 369 -26.08 9.24 -14.27
N ALA A 370 -26.14 8.04 -13.66
CA ALA A 370 -26.19 6.78 -14.40
C ALA A 370 -27.40 6.71 -15.35
N VAL A 371 -28.60 7.11 -14.91
CA VAL A 371 -29.81 7.12 -15.76
C VAL A 371 -29.67 8.12 -16.90
N LEU A 372 -29.19 9.34 -16.62
CA LEU A 372 -29.01 10.36 -17.63
C LEU A 372 -27.98 9.96 -18.68
N GLN A 373 -26.86 9.37 -18.26
CA GLN A 373 -25.80 8.89 -19.15
C GLN A 373 -26.26 7.68 -19.98
N GLU A 374 -27.14 6.82 -19.45
CA GLU A 374 -27.78 5.77 -20.25
C GLU A 374 -28.64 6.35 -21.39
N ILE A 375 -29.40 7.42 -21.12
CA ILE A 375 -30.31 8.02 -22.11
C ILE A 375 -29.54 8.86 -23.14
N TYR A 376 -28.55 9.64 -22.68
CA TYR A 376 -27.93 10.72 -23.45
C TYR A 376 -26.45 10.49 -23.79
N GLY A 377 -25.80 9.51 -23.18
CA GLY A 377 -24.35 9.36 -23.22
C GLY A 377 -23.66 10.20 -22.17
N ALA A 378 -22.51 9.73 -21.68
CA ALA A 378 -21.69 10.46 -20.72
C ALA A 378 -20.84 11.53 -21.42
N ASN A 379 -20.64 12.68 -20.76
CA ASN A 379 -19.62 13.64 -21.18
C ASN A 379 -18.26 13.12 -20.73
N ASP A 380 -17.43 12.69 -21.67
CA ASP A 380 -16.09 12.12 -21.45
C ASP A 380 -14.94 13.14 -21.49
N THR A 381 -15.27 14.44 -21.57
CA THR A 381 -14.28 15.53 -21.64
C THR A 381 -14.24 16.41 -20.39
N PHE A 382 -15.20 16.23 -19.48
CA PHE A 382 -15.30 17.05 -18.28
C PHE A 382 -14.29 16.64 -17.22
N GLN A 383 -13.56 17.62 -16.69
CA GLN A 383 -12.66 17.43 -15.55
C GLN A 383 -11.51 16.42 -15.74
N ASN A 384 -11.12 16.09 -16.98
CA ASN A 384 -10.08 15.11 -17.33
C ASN A 384 -8.61 15.38 -16.89
N GLY A 385 -8.38 16.25 -15.91
CA GLY A 385 -7.07 16.53 -15.31
C GLY A 385 -7.14 16.39 -13.79
N ASN A 386 -6.01 16.62 -13.11
CA ASN A 386 -5.92 16.35 -11.67
C ASN A 386 -6.74 17.33 -10.82
N ASN A 387 -7.77 16.81 -10.14
CA ASN A 387 -8.75 17.60 -9.40
C ASN A 387 -8.67 17.36 -7.89
N ASN A 388 -9.27 18.27 -7.12
CA ASN A 388 -9.35 18.17 -5.67
C ASN A 388 -10.78 18.48 -5.18
N TYR A 389 -11.39 17.53 -4.50
CA TYR A 389 -12.71 17.60 -3.89
C TYR A 389 -12.57 17.80 -2.39
N PHE A 390 -13.10 18.91 -1.87
CA PHE A 390 -12.93 19.28 -0.46
C PHE A 390 -14.20 19.05 0.34
N LEU A 391 -14.09 18.37 1.48
CA LEU A 391 -15.17 18.23 2.45
C LEU A 391 -15.25 19.46 3.38
N ASP A 392 -16.46 19.89 3.68
CA ASP A 392 -16.75 20.99 4.60
C ASP A 392 -16.53 20.56 6.08
N ASP A 393 -16.06 21.49 6.93
CA ASP A 393 -15.90 21.29 8.39
C ASP A 393 -17.02 21.96 9.21
N ALA A 394 -17.94 22.68 8.56
CA ALA A 394 -19.08 23.32 9.20
C ALA A 394 -20.25 23.51 8.22
N ASN A 395 -21.49 23.35 8.70
CA ASN A 395 -22.68 23.69 7.92
C ASN A 395 -22.73 25.19 7.66
N GLY A 396 -22.82 25.58 6.39
CA GLY A 396 -22.96 26.95 5.94
C GLY A 396 -23.83 27.07 4.69
N SER A 397 -24.20 28.29 4.33
CA SER A 397 -24.83 28.55 3.03
C SER A 397 -23.88 28.04 1.93
N GLY A 398 -24.39 27.16 1.06
CA GLY A 398 -23.62 26.48 0.03
C GLY A 398 -23.07 25.11 0.42
N THR A 399 -23.19 24.66 1.67
CA THR A 399 -22.94 23.24 2.01
C THR A 399 -24.03 22.38 1.37
N HIS A 400 -23.63 21.26 0.74
CA HIS A 400 -24.54 20.39 -0.01
C HIS A 400 -23.96 18.99 -0.21
N TRP A 401 -24.80 18.07 -0.69
CA TRP A 401 -24.39 16.75 -1.17
C TRP A 401 -24.22 16.78 -2.69
N LEU A 402 -23.13 16.23 -3.20
CA LEU A 402 -22.88 16.14 -4.64
C LEU A 402 -22.41 14.73 -5.00
N SER A 403 -22.71 14.28 -6.21
CA SER A 403 -22.05 13.10 -6.78
C SER A 403 -20.95 13.55 -7.74
N ILE A 404 -19.74 13.06 -7.53
CA ILE A 404 -18.57 13.41 -8.35
C ILE A 404 -18.69 12.71 -9.70
N TRP A 405 -18.58 13.49 -10.78
CA TRP A 405 -18.30 13.01 -12.13
C TRP A 405 -16.94 13.55 -12.58
N ASP A 406 -16.01 12.64 -12.79
CA ASP A 406 -14.67 12.91 -13.31
C ASP A 406 -14.34 11.88 -14.38
N THR A 407 -13.66 12.31 -15.45
CA THR A 407 -13.38 11.50 -16.63
C THR A 407 -11.91 11.10 -16.76
N GLY A 408 -11.05 11.59 -15.86
CA GLY A 408 -9.68 11.12 -15.75
C GLY A 408 -8.74 12.12 -15.11
N GLY A 409 -7.53 11.67 -14.83
CA GLY A 409 -6.55 12.45 -14.07
C GLY A 409 -6.06 11.65 -12.89
N THR A 410 -5.44 12.33 -11.95
CA THR A 410 -5.16 11.78 -10.62
C THR A 410 -5.75 12.72 -9.59
N ASP A 411 -6.89 12.33 -9.05
CA ASP A 411 -7.78 13.15 -8.29
C ASP A 411 -7.54 12.98 -6.79
N SER A 412 -8.21 13.81 -6.00
CA SER A 412 -8.03 13.79 -4.55
C SER A 412 -9.29 14.21 -3.83
N MET A 413 -9.72 13.39 -2.90
CA MET A 413 -10.59 13.83 -1.83
C MET A 413 -9.77 14.37 -0.66
N ARG A 414 -10.15 15.53 -0.14
CA ARG A 414 -9.40 16.21 0.92
C ARG A 414 -10.33 16.73 1.99
N TYR A 415 -9.93 16.49 3.23
CA TYR A 415 -10.57 17.07 4.39
C TYR A 415 -9.50 17.69 5.28
N THR A 416 -9.74 18.91 5.74
CA THR A 416 -8.78 19.66 6.58
C THR A 416 -9.41 20.11 7.89
N GLY A 417 -10.58 19.55 8.21
CA GLY A 417 -11.34 19.87 9.41
C GLY A 417 -10.80 19.16 10.65
N VAL A 418 -11.49 19.35 11.77
CA VAL A 418 -11.06 18.83 13.08
C VAL A 418 -11.97 17.72 13.62
N ARG A 419 -13.01 17.38 12.88
CA ARG A 419 -14.02 16.39 13.24
C ARG A 419 -13.70 15.09 12.54
N ASP A 420 -14.03 13.96 13.14
CA ASP A 420 -13.98 12.65 12.47
C ASP A 420 -14.70 12.71 11.11
N ALA A 421 -14.05 12.25 10.05
CA ALA A 421 -14.59 12.16 8.70
C ALA A 421 -14.50 10.75 8.15
N VAL A 422 -15.39 10.42 7.22
CA VAL A 422 -15.29 9.24 6.37
C VAL A 422 -14.94 9.73 4.97
N LEU A 423 -13.88 9.19 4.37
CA LEU A 423 -13.48 9.42 2.99
C LEU A 423 -13.45 8.06 2.30
N ASP A 424 -14.44 7.80 1.46
CA ASP A 424 -14.62 6.53 0.76
C ASP A 424 -14.49 6.78 -0.74
N LEU A 425 -13.44 6.20 -1.34
CA LEU A 425 -13.04 6.42 -2.73
C LEU A 425 -13.73 5.47 -3.71
N ARG A 426 -14.61 4.60 -3.23
CA ARG A 426 -15.35 3.67 -4.08
C ARG A 426 -16.50 4.37 -4.79
N ALA A 427 -16.63 4.09 -6.08
CA ALA A 427 -17.78 4.52 -6.86
C ALA A 427 -19.07 3.85 -6.36
N ALA A 428 -20.18 4.59 -6.40
CA ALA A 428 -21.48 4.02 -6.09
C ALA A 428 -21.87 3.01 -7.17
N THR A 429 -22.10 1.75 -6.77
CA THR A 429 -22.58 0.72 -7.69
C THR A 429 -24.10 0.58 -7.62
N LEU A 430 -24.69 0.05 -8.70
CA LEU A 430 -26.12 -0.31 -8.74
C LEU A 430 -26.42 -1.69 -8.12
N LEU A 431 -25.46 -2.28 -7.42
CA LEU A 431 -25.52 -3.62 -6.82
C LEU A 431 -25.70 -3.55 -5.30
N ASP A 432 -26.11 -4.68 -4.71
CA ASP A 432 -26.49 -4.82 -3.30
C ASP A 432 -25.32 -4.48 -2.35
N GLU A 433 -25.41 -3.35 -1.65
CA GLU A 433 -24.44 -2.96 -0.62
C GLU A 433 -25.11 -2.89 0.76
N VAL A 434 -24.44 -3.46 1.77
CA VAL A 434 -24.92 -3.48 3.17
C VAL A 434 -24.92 -2.05 3.71
N GLY A 435 -26.10 -1.44 3.81
CA GLY A 435 -26.26 0.01 4.07
C GLY A 435 -27.21 0.68 3.09
N GLY A 436 -27.48 0.01 1.95
CA GLY A 436 -28.57 0.29 1.02
C GLY A 436 -28.39 1.57 0.21
N GLY A 437 -27.15 1.95 -0.08
CA GLY A 437 -26.83 3.32 -0.42
C GLY A 437 -25.49 3.88 -0.90
N GLY A 438 -24.65 3.11 -1.59
CA GLY A 438 -23.35 3.60 -2.03
C GLY A 438 -22.45 4.10 -0.90
N PHE A 439 -21.30 4.60 -1.30
CA PHE A 439 -20.28 5.07 -0.40
C PHE A 439 -20.35 6.57 -0.22
N VAL A 440 -20.34 7.03 1.03
CA VAL A 440 -20.54 8.44 1.38
C VAL A 440 -19.31 8.96 2.07
N SER A 441 -18.77 10.04 1.49
CA SER A 441 -17.68 10.78 2.07
C SER A 441 -18.18 12.05 2.75
N ALA A 442 -18.02 12.15 4.06
CA ALA A 442 -18.52 13.28 4.85
C ALA A 442 -17.85 13.41 6.22
N ALA A 443 -17.83 14.63 6.76
CA ALA A 443 -17.44 14.90 8.14
C ALA A 443 -18.61 14.73 9.12
N ASN A 444 -18.33 14.20 10.31
CA ASN A 444 -19.35 13.85 11.30
C ASN A 444 -20.17 15.07 11.74
N GLY A 445 -21.48 15.04 11.48
CA GLY A 445 -22.41 16.10 11.84
C GLY A 445 -22.34 17.32 10.91
N ILE A 446 -21.77 17.15 9.72
CA ILE A 446 -21.89 18.06 8.58
C ILE A 446 -22.93 17.48 7.63
N ALA A 447 -23.85 18.34 7.17
CA ALA A 447 -24.90 18.00 6.23
C ALA A 447 -24.43 18.29 4.81
N GLY A 448 -23.31 17.70 4.41
CA GLY A 448 -22.71 17.89 3.10
C GLY A 448 -21.53 16.95 2.92
N GLY A 449 -21.23 16.65 1.67
CA GLY A 449 -20.25 15.64 1.31
C GLY A 449 -20.42 15.15 -0.11
N TYR A 450 -19.75 14.03 -0.41
CA TYR A 450 -19.73 13.46 -1.74
C TYR A 450 -20.18 12.01 -1.76
N THR A 451 -20.86 11.64 -2.84
CA THR A 451 -20.78 10.29 -3.41
C THR A 451 -19.92 10.35 -4.67
N ILE A 452 -19.49 9.20 -5.18
CA ILE A 452 -18.74 9.09 -6.42
C ILE A 452 -19.63 8.38 -7.44
N ALA A 453 -19.81 8.95 -8.63
CA ALA A 453 -20.65 8.35 -9.67
C ALA A 453 -20.01 7.05 -10.20
N ASP A 454 -20.82 6.13 -10.68
CA ASP A 454 -20.33 4.91 -11.33
C ASP A 454 -19.43 5.29 -12.52
N GLY A 455 -18.34 4.54 -12.70
CA GLY A 455 -17.33 4.83 -13.72
C GLY A 455 -16.23 5.82 -13.33
N VAL A 456 -16.32 6.47 -12.17
CA VAL A 456 -15.33 7.46 -11.70
C VAL A 456 -14.31 6.79 -10.77
N VAL A 457 -13.04 7.12 -10.95
CA VAL A 457 -11.94 6.68 -10.07
C VAL A 457 -11.37 7.90 -9.36
N ILE A 458 -11.20 7.80 -8.04
CA ILE A 458 -10.48 8.80 -7.24
C ILE A 458 -9.31 8.08 -6.59
N GLU A 459 -8.08 8.56 -6.81
CA GLU A 459 -6.87 7.83 -6.42
C GLU A 459 -6.31 8.25 -5.05
N ARG A 460 -6.78 9.38 -4.49
CA ARG A 460 -6.14 9.94 -3.30
C ARG A 460 -7.15 10.43 -2.28
N ALA A 461 -6.86 10.20 -1.01
CA ALA A 461 -7.63 10.72 0.12
C ALA A 461 -6.70 11.28 1.19
N PHE A 462 -7.09 12.42 1.77
CA PHE A 462 -6.36 13.06 2.86
C PHE A 462 -7.34 13.47 3.97
N GLY A 463 -7.21 12.84 5.14
CA GLY A 463 -7.94 13.15 6.37
C GLY A 463 -7.53 14.49 6.99
N GLY A 464 -8.28 14.92 7.99
CA GLY A 464 -8.10 16.14 8.75
C GLY A 464 -7.29 15.92 10.03
N SER A 465 -7.80 16.45 11.15
CA SER A 465 -7.25 16.21 12.48
C SER A 465 -8.21 15.43 13.40
N GLY A 466 -9.26 14.85 12.83
CA GLY A 466 -10.22 14.00 13.52
C GLY A 466 -9.76 12.55 13.52
N ASN A 467 -10.52 11.63 14.11
CA ASN A 467 -10.27 10.20 13.94
C ASN A 467 -11.01 9.77 12.67
N ASP A 468 -10.30 9.74 11.55
CA ASP A 468 -10.89 9.60 10.25
C ASP A 468 -10.92 8.14 9.80
N THR A 469 -11.88 7.81 8.94
CA THR A 469 -11.96 6.52 8.25
C THR A 469 -11.75 6.76 6.77
N ILE A 470 -10.70 6.19 6.20
CA ILE A 470 -10.35 6.32 4.79
C ILE A 470 -10.43 4.93 4.15
N ILE A 471 -11.17 4.82 3.06
CA ILE A 471 -11.35 3.56 2.33
C ILE A 471 -10.99 3.83 0.88
N GLY A 472 -9.99 3.13 0.38
CA GLY A 472 -9.56 3.14 -1.01
C GLY A 472 -10.47 2.30 -1.92
N ASN A 473 -10.00 2.03 -3.12
CA ASN A 473 -10.69 1.28 -4.16
C ASN A 473 -9.75 0.24 -4.79
N ASP A 474 -10.03 -0.19 -6.02
CA ASP A 474 -9.21 -1.22 -6.68
C ASP A 474 -8.00 -0.63 -7.46
N ALA A 475 -7.87 0.70 -7.48
CA ALA A 475 -6.77 1.39 -8.13
C ALA A 475 -5.62 1.64 -7.15
N ALA A 476 -4.41 1.90 -7.68
CA ALA A 476 -3.29 2.33 -6.85
C ALA A 476 -3.60 3.67 -6.14
N ASN A 477 -3.79 3.62 -4.82
CA ASN A 477 -4.21 4.78 -4.04
C ASN A 477 -3.07 5.43 -3.25
N ARG A 478 -3.22 6.72 -2.96
CA ARG A 478 -2.40 7.44 -1.96
C ARG A 478 -3.30 8.01 -0.87
N LEU A 479 -3.19 7.41 0.32
CA LEU A 479 -4.07 7.69 1.46
C LEU A 479 -3.26 8.27 2.62
N ALA A 480 -3.81 9.27 3.31
CA ALA A 480 -3.17 9.84 4.50
C ALA A 480 -4.19 10.25 5.56
N GLY A 481 -4.07 9.74 6.78
CA GLY A 481 -4.91 10.10 7.93
C GLY A 481 -4.59 11.49 8.49
N ASN A 482 -3.29 11.78 8.59
CA ASN A 482 -2.68 13.00 9.14
C ASN A 482 -2.63 13.05 10.67
N GLN A 483 -3.65 13.57 11.34
CA GLN A 483 -3.68 13.68 12.80
C GLN A 483 -4.94 12.99 13.29
N GLY A 484 -4.85 12.32 14.43
CA GLY A 484 -5.97 11.58 14.99
C GLY A 484 -5.68 10.10 14.97
N ASN A 485 -6.61 9.31 15.49
CA ASN A 485 -6.51 7.85 15.44
C ASN A 485 -7.27 7.36 14.23
N ASP A 486 -6.60 7.23 13.10
CA ASP A 486 -7.21 7.00 11.81
C ASP A 486 -7.34 5.50 11.51
N THR A 487 -8.36 5.14 10.73
CA THR A 487 -8.53 3.79 10.18
C THR A 487 -8.48 3.89 8.66
N ILE A 488 -7.48 3.27 8.05
CA ILE A 488 -7.24 3.36 6.60
C ILE A 488 -7.18 1.96 6.00
N ASP A 489 -7.98 1.73 4.96
CA ASP A 489 -7.99 0.50 4.15
C ASP A 489 -7.67 0.87 2.69
N GLY A 490 -6.58 0.33 2.14
CA GLY A 490 -6.12 0.56 0.77
C GLY A 490 -7.03 -0.10 -0.26
N GLY A 491 -7.34 -1.37 -0.06
CA GLY A 491 -8.23 -2.13 -0.93
C GLY A 491 -7.44 -3.08 -1.83
N ASP A 492 -7.69 -3.02 -3.13
CA ASP A 492 -6.88 -3.72 -4.12
C ASP A 492 -5.99 -2.68 -4.83
N GLY A 493 -4.89 -3.10 -5.44
CA GLY A 493 -3.99 -2.18 -6.16
C GLY A 493 -2.74 -1.88 -5.36
N ARG A 494 -1.86 -1.04 -5.89
CA ARG A 494 -0.58 -0.72 -5.23
C ARG A 494 -0.70 0.57 -4.43
N ASP A 495 -0.91 0.43 -3.14
CA ASP A 495 -1.25 1.55 -2.28
C ASP A 495 -0.07 2.15 -1.54
N THR A 496 -0.17 3.44 -1.28
CA THR A 496 0.72 4.17 -0.38
C THR A 496 -0.10 4.83 0.73
N ILE A 497 0.05 4.33 1.95
CA ILE A 497 -0.75 4.68 3.11
C ILE A 497 0.13 5.31 4.18
N PHE A 498 -0.29 6.46 4.71
CA PHE A 498 0.34 7.14 5.83
C PHE A 498 -0.69 7.35 6.95
N GLY A 499 -0.44 6.81 8.15
CA GLY A 499 -1.26 7.09 9.34
C GLY A 499 -1.09 8.54 9.76
N GLY A 500 0.09 8.86 10.30
CA GLY A 500 0.50 10.21 10.65
C GLY A 500 0.81 10.36 12.13
N ALA A 501 -0.08 10.98 12.89
CA ALA A 501 0.10 11.17 14.32
C ALA A 501 -1.16 10.76 15.05
N GLY A 502 -1.02 9.88 16.03
CA GLY A 502 -2.12 9.24 16.74
C GLY A 502 -2.05 7.72 16.59
N PHE A 503 -2.96 7.00 17.22
CA PHE A 503 -2.96 5.54 17.18
C PHE A 503 -3.72 5.05 15.95
N ASP A 504 -3.00 4.77 14.88
CA ASP A 504 -3.56 4.47 13.56
C ASP A 504 -3.71 2.96 13.32
N THR A 505 -4.68 2.60 12.47
CA THR A 505 -4.87 1.24 11.97
C THR A 505 -4.91 1.25 10.45
N LEU A 506 -3.91 0.62 9.83
CA LEU A 506 -3.66 0.65 8.40
C LEU A 506 -3.74 -0.76 7.81
N SER A 507 -4.41 -0.90 6.67
CA SER A 507 -4.52 -2.13 5.88
C SER A 507 -4.16 -1.81 4.43
N GLY A 508 -3.17 -2.50 3.85
CA GLY A 508 -2.82 -2.40 2.43
C GLY A 508 -3.87 -3.11 1.58
N GLY A 509 -4.08 -4.39 1.85
CA GLY A 509 -5.10 -5.20 1.19
C GLY A 509 -4.48 -6.14 0.18
N LYS A 510 -4.81 -6.04 -1.11
CA LYS A 510 -4.11 -6.81 -2.16
C LYS A 510 -3.25 -5.88 -3.00
N GLY A 511 -1.98 -6.20 -3.15
CA GLY A 511 -1.06 -5.47 -4.01
C GLY A 511 0.33 -5.42 -3.40
N ASN A 512 1.21 -4.57 -3.93
CA ASN A 512 2.54 -4.40 -3.35
C ASN A 512 2.60 -3.05 -2.63
N ASP A 513 2.10 -3.03 -1.41
CA ASP A 513 1.72 -1.82 -0.72
C ASP A 513 2.86 -1.20 0.08
N THR A 514 2.69 0.06 0.43
CA THR A 514 3.62 0.80 1.29
C THR A 514 2.84 1.47 2.39
N LEU A 515 3.07 1.05 3.63
CA LEU A 515 2.41 1.55 4.83
C LEU A 515 3.45 2.21 5.76
N ALA A 516 3.09 3.37 6.30
CA ALA A 516 3.84 4.04 7.37
C ALA A 516 2.87 4.45 8.48
N GLY A 517 3.12 3.96 9.71
CA GLY A 517 2.31 4.26 10.90
C GLY A 517 2.46 5.73 11.29
N GLY A 518 3.66 6.09 11.74
CA GLY A 518 4.01 7.47 12.05
C GLY A 518 4.39 7.64 13.53
N ASN A 519 3.66 8.46 14.27
CA ASN A 519 3.91 8.61 15.70
C ASN A 519 2.83 7.88 16.48
N GLU A 520 3.18 7.48 17.71
CA GLU A 520 2.34 6.69 18.60
C GLU A 520 2.23 5.22 18.13
N ASN A 521 1.41 4.41 18.82
CA ASN A 521 1.47 2.96 18.65
C ASN A 521 0.47 2.51 17.58
N ASP A 522 0.99 2.10 16.43
CA ASP A 522 0.19 1.83 15.24
C ASP A 522 0.00 0.33 14.99
N VAL A 523 -1.01 0.02 14.18
CA VAL A 523 -1.27 -1.35 13.69
C VAL A 523 -1.28 -1.34 12.18
N LEU A 524 -0.37 -2.09 11.56
CA LEU A 524 -0.19 -2.16 10.11
C LEU A 524 -0.38 -3.60 9.63
N PHE A 525 -1.21 -3.78 8.60
CA PHE A 525 -1.42 -5.04 7.89
C PHE A 525 -1.09 -4.84 6.40
N GLY A 526 -0.09 -5.55 5.87
CA GLY A 526 0.23 -5.54 4.44
C GLY A 526 -0.87 -6.24 3.65
N GLY A 527 -1.07 -7.52 3.93
CA GLY A 527 -2.13 -8.31 3.33
C GLY A 527 -1.57 -9.29 2.31
N GLY A 528 -1.95 -9.15 1.05
CA GLY A 528 -1.47 -10.03 -0.02
C GLY A 528 -0.60 -9.30 -1.02
N GLY A 529 0.61 -9.80 -1.24
CA GLY A 529 1.59 -9.26 -2.19
C GLY A 529 2.87 -8.92 -1.43
N LYS A 530 3.76 -8.14 -2.04
CA LYS A 530 5.08 -7.82 -1.45
C LYS A 530 5.07 -6.42 -0.89
N ASP A 531 4.84 -6.34 0.40
CA ASP A 531 4.53 -5.11 1.10
C ASP A 531 5.74 -4.53 1.80
N ARG A 532 5.67 -3.21 2.04
CA ARG A 532 6.64 -2.48 2.85
C ARG A 532 5.93 -1.76 3.99
N LEU A 533 6.15 -2.24 5.21
CA LEU A 533 5.56 -1.69 6.43
C LEU A 533 6.64 -1.01 7.28
N VAL A 534 6.35 0.19 7.76
CA VAL A 534 7.23 0.96 8.67
C VAL A 534 6.40 1.48 9.84
N GLY A 535 6.73 1.09 11.08
CA GLY A 535 6.07 1.58 12.30
C GLY A 535 6.38 3.05 12.59
N GLU A 536 7.67 3.38 12.60
CA GLU A 536 8.24 4.69 12.96
C GLU A 536 8.42 4.91 14.47
N ASN A 537 7.69 5.82 15.12
CA ASN A 537 7.87 6.08 16.56
C ASN A 537 6.70 5.52 17.35
N GLY A 538 6.92 4.49 18.16
CA GLY A 538 5.84 3.89 18.92
C GLY A 538 6.16 2.44 19.24
N ASN A 539 5.27 1.81 19.99
CA ASN A 539 5.31 0.36 20.13
C ASN A 539 4.30 -0.21 19.14
N ASP A 540 4.77 -0.53 17.93
CA ASP A 540 3.94 -0.81 16.77
C ASP A 540 3.69 -2.31 16.58
N THR A 541 2.61 -2.63 15.89
CA THR A 541 2.28 -4.01 15.49
C THR A 541 2.21 -4.09 13.97
N LEU A 542 3.13 -4.82 13.36
CA LEU A 542 3.23 -4.99 11.91
C LEU A 542 2.97 -6.45 11.52
N ASN A 543 2.13 -6.66 10.53
CA ASN A 543 1.90 -7.97 9.90
C ASN A 543 2.08 -7.83 8.38
N GLY A 544 3.07 -8.54 7.81
CA GLY A 544 3.35 -8.55 6.37
C GLY A 544 2.22 -9.24 5.60
N GLY A 545 1.96 -10.50 5.94
CA GLY A 545 0.81 -11.24 5.46
C GLY A 545 1.25 -12.41 4.59
N THR A 546 0.95 -12.36 3.29
CA THR A 546 1.35 -13.42 2.37
C THR A 546 2.30 -12.89 1.32
N GLU A 547 3.33 -13.66 1.01
CA GLU A 547 4.46 -13.35 0.12
C GLU A 547 5.60 -12.64 0.84
N GLY A 548 6.61 -12.17 0.09
CA GLY A 548 7.88 -11.71 0.68
C GLY A 548 7.85 -10.23 1.00
N ASP A 549 7.77 -9.90 2.28
CA ASP A 549 7.53 -8.56 2.80
C ASP A 549 8.78 -7.92 3.43
N ARG A 550 8.70 -6.60 3.62
CA ARG A 550 9.69 -5.83 4.38
C ARG A 550 9.03 -5.10 5.53
N LEU A 551 9.37 -5.48 6.75
CA LEU A 551 8.84 -4.91 7.99
C LEU A 551 9.95 -4.17 8.74
N ALA A 552 9.67 -2.95 9.18
CA ALA A 552 10.58 -2.17 10.03
C ALA A 552 9.81 -1.53 11.19
N GLY A 553 10.15 -1.90 12.43
CA GLY A 553 9.56 -1.31 13.64
C GLY A 553 10.01 0.14 13.83
N GLN A 554 11.32 0.35 13.79
CA GLN A 554 12.03 1.61 14.06
C GLN A 554 12.21 1.88 15.55
N ALA A 555 11.43 2.74 16.20
CA ALA A 555 11.71 3.18 17.56
C ALA A 555 10.56 2.89 18.52
N GLY A 556 10.83 2.09 19.55
CA GLY A 556 9.88 1.62 20.55
C GLY A 556 9.85 0.09 20.55
N ASP A 557 9.09 -0.51 21.46
CA ASP A 557 9.08 -1.98 21.60
C ASP A 557 8.06 -2.58 20.62
N ASP A 558 8.53 -3.07 19.48
CA ASP A 558 7.71 -3.42 18.33
C ASP A 558 7.39 -4.93 18.22
N SER A 559 6.28 -5.25 17.57
CA SER A 559 5.86 -6.63 17.28
C SER A 559 5.70 -6.81 15.77
N LEU A 560 6.62 -7.54 15.13
CA LEU A 560 6.64 -7.76 13.69
C LEU A 560 6.35 -9.24 13.37
N ASN A 561 5.42 -9.51 12.46
CA ASN A 561 5.05 -10.84 11.99
C ASN A 561 5.05 -10.93 10.45
N GLY A 562 5.84 -11.82 9.87
CA GLY A 562 5.93 -12.03 8.42
C GLY A 562 4.83 -12.95 7.88
N ASP A 563 4.32 -13.83 8.74
CA ASP A 563 3.36 -14.89 8.39
C ASP A 563 3.91 -15.89 7.36
N GLY A 564 3.83 -15.62 6.06
CA GLY A 564 4.37 -16.55 5.06
C GLY A 564 4.99 -15.87 3.87
N GLY A 565 6.26 -16.12 3.61
CA GLY A 565 7.03 -15.27 2.73
C GLY A 565 8.50 -15.64 2.68
N ASN A 566 9.34 -14.85 2.05
CA ASN A 566 10.74 -14.78 2.46
C ASN A 566 10.92 -13.33 2.89
N ASP A 567 10.82 -13.08 4.18
CA ASP A 567 10.56 -11.76 4.72
C ASP A 567 11.85 -11.10 5.22
N GLN A 568 11.83 -9.77 5.30
CA GLN A 568 12.92 -8.98 5.85
C GLN A 568 12.44 -8.14 7.02
N PHE A 569 13.06 -8.31 8.18
CA PHE A 569 12.71 -7.60 9.42
C PHE A 569 13.85 -6.72 9.90
N TYR A 570 13.47 -5.56 10.43
CA TYR A 570 14.33 -4.62 11.14
C TYR A 570 13.56 -4.18 12.38
N GLY A 571 13.94 -4.68 13.57
CA GLY A 571 13.35 -4.26 14.85
C GLY A 571 13.63 -2.78 15.09
N GLY A 572 14.90 -2.47 15.30
CA GLY A 572 15.39 -1.10 15.40
C GLY A 572 15.85 -0.79 16.82
N GLY A 573 15.20 0.17 17.46
CA GLY A 573 15.47 0.53 18.84
C GLY A 573 14.29 0.19 19.72
N GLY A 574 14.39 -0.87 20.50
CA GLY A 574 13.27 -1.37 21.30
C GLY A 574 13.59 -2.72 21.88
N GLU A 575 12.81 -3.21 22.84
CA GLU A 575 12.78 -4.66 23.08
C GLU A 575 11.78 -5.29 22.11
N ASP A 576 12.25 -5.69 20.93
CA ASP A 576 11.38 -6.06 19.82
C ASP A 576 11.06 -7.55 19.79
N THR A 577 9.89 -7.90 19.22
CA THR A 577 9.49 -9.29 18.95
C THR A 577 9.33 -9.49 17.44
N LEU A 578 10.17 -10.34 16.86
CA LEU A 578 10.20 -10.66 15.44
C LEU A 578 9.79 -12.11 15.21
N ASN A 579 8.81 -12.35 14.35
CA ASN A 579 8.30 -13.67 14.00
C ASN A 579 8.28 -13.86 12.49
N GLY A 580 9.22 -14.67 11.96
CA GLY A 580 9.36 -14.95 10.52
C GLY A 580 8.15 -15.68 9.94
N GLY A 581 7.89 -16.88 10.45
CA GLY A 581 6.70 -17.64 10.09
C GLY A 581 7.05 -18.79 9.16
N THR A 582 6.66 -18.73 7.88
CA THR A 582 7.07 -19.73 6.90
C THR A 582 7.89 -19.12 5.78
N GLY A 583 8.93 -19.83 5.35
CA GLY A 583 9.84 -19.48 4.28
C GLY A 583 11.17 -18.97 4.86
N ASN A 584 12.08 -18.50 4.02
CA ASN A 584 13.46 -18.23 4.44
C ASN A 584 13.61 -16.74 4.76
N ASP A 585 13.59 -16.42 6.04
CA ASP A 585 13.47 -15.06 6.53
C ASP A 585 14.82 -14.48 6.94
N VAL A 586 14.94 -13.15 6.85
CA VAL A 586 16.11 -12.40 7.33
C VAL A 586 15.65 -11.42 8.39
N MET A 587 16.04 -11.67 9.64
CA MET A 587 15.60 -10.91 10.81
C MET A 587 16.77 -10.23 11.52
N ARG A 588 16.60 -8.95 11.84
CA ARG A 588 17.56 -8.13 12.59
C ARG A 588 16.84 -7.47 13.76
N GLY A 589 17.22 -7.80 14.99
CA GLY A 589 16.72 -7.12 16.20
C GLY A 589 17.29 -5.69 16.31
N GLU A 590 18.59 -5.56 16.04
CA GLU A 590 19.37 -4.32 16.11
C GLU A 590 19.78 -3.91 17.52
N SER A 591 18.96 -3.17 18.28
CA SER A 591 19.39 -2.64 19.58
C SER A 591 18.40 -2.87 20.70
N GLN A 592 18.97 -3.17 21.88
CA GLN A 592 18.31 -3.66 23.10
C GLN A 592 17.98 -5.15 23.01
N ASN A 593 17.12 -5.65 23.91
CA ASN A 593 16.99 -7.09 24.13
C ASN A 593 15.83 -7.64 23.29
N ASP A 594 16.14 -8.30 22.20
CA ASP A 594 15.15 -8.72 21.21
C ASP A 594 14.76 -10.19 21.36
N MET A 595 13.56 -10.51 20.88
CA MET A 595 13.04 -11.86 20.78
C MET A 595 12.76 -12.21 19.32
N ILE A 596 13.55 -13.15 18.77
CA ILE A 596 13.53 -13.47 17.33
C ILE A 596 13.17 -14.94 17.12
N PHE A 597 12.17 -15.21 16.28
CA PHE A 597 11.67 -16.54 15.94
C PHE A 597 11.69 -16.76 14.42
N GLY A 598 12.52 -17.69 13.92
CA GLY A 598 12.52 -18.12 12.51
C GLY A 598 11.30 -18.93 12.15
N ASN A 599 11.07 -20.01 12.91
CA ASN A 599 10.04 -21.01 12.72
C ASN A 599 10.32 -21.99 11.57
N GLN A 600 9.77 -21.80 10.37
CA GLN A 600 9.90 -22.78 9.28
C GLN A 600 10.65 -22.19 8.10
N GLY A 601 11.87 -22.65 7.84
CA GLY A 601 12.66 -22.24 6.67
C GLY A 601 14.13 -22.18 7.01
N ASN A 602 14.99 -21.83 6.05
CA ASN A 602 16.40 -21.62 6.36
C ASN A 602 16.58 -20.14 6.69
N ASP A 603 16.43 -19.81 7.96
CA ASP A 603 16.32 -18.42 8.41
C ASP A 603 17.69 -17.84 8.77
N THR A 604 17.80 -16.52 8.69
CA THR A 604 18.97 -15.77 9.18
C THR A 604 18.52 -14.80 10.25
N LEU A 605 18.90 -15.07 11.50
CA LEU A 605 18.57 -14.30 12.68
C LEU A 605 19.83 -13.57 13.17
N ILE A 606 19.71 -12.27 13.37
CA ILE A 606 20.79 -11.40 13.86
C ILE A 606 20.23 -10.60 15.05
N GLY A 607 20.72 -10.86 16.26
CA GLY A 607 20.32 -10.15 17.48
C GLY A 607 20.77 -8.69 17.43
N GLY A 608 22.08 -8.47 17.53
CA GLY A 608 22.67 -7.15 17.40
C GLY A 608 23.33 -6.73 18.69
N SER A 609 22.76 -5.75 19.39
CA SER A 609 23.29 -5.27 20.66
C SER A 609 22.27 -5.38 21.77
N GLY A 610 22.55 -6.15 22.81
CA GLY A 610 21.58 -6.42 23.87
C GLY A 610 21.68 -7.87 24.31
N ASN A 611 20.73 -8.32 25.11
CA ASN A 611 20.69 -9.73 25.54
C ASN A 611 19.56 -10.40 24.79
N ASP A 612 19.87 -10.95 23.62
CA ASP A 612 18.87 -11.38 22.66
C ASP A 612 18.46 -12.83 22.91
N THR A 613 17.21 -13.17 22.58
CA THR A 613 16.71 -14.54 22.58
C THR A 613 16.28 -14.94 21.19
N MET A 614 16.95 -15.93 20.62
CA MET A 614 16.73 -16.36 19.23
C MET A 614 16.39 -17.85 19.14
N ARG A 615 15.43 -18.18 18.27
CA ARG A 615 15.03 -19.56 17.94
C ARG A 615 15.01 -19.74 16.42
N GLY A 616 15.82 -20.64 15.89
CA GLY A 616 15.81 -21.05 14.48
C GLY A 616 14.51 -21.76 14.14
N GLY A 617 14.34 -22.98 14.63
CA GLY A 617 13.08 -23.73 14.52
C GLY A 617 13.24 -24.99 13.69
N PHE A 618 12.77 -24.97 12.44
CA PHE A 618 12.86 -26.08 11.50
C PHE A 618 13.71 -25.66 10.31
N ASN A 619 14.47 -26.61 9.77
CA ASN A 619 15.42 -26.42 8.67
C ASN A 619 16.72 -25.75 9.12
N ASN A 620 17.63 -25.47 8.19
CA ASN A 620 19.01 -25.14 8.56
C ASN A 620 19.13 -23.63 8.76
N ASP A 621 19.23 -23.21 10.01
CA ASP A 621 19.20 -21.80 10.38
C ASP A 621 20.58 -21.22 10.62
N ARG A 622 20.67 -19.90 10.49
CA ARG A 622 21.85 -19.11 10.85
C ARG A 622 21.50 -18.09 11.93
N LEU A 623 22.11 -18.22 13.10
CA LEU A 623 21.91 -17.31 14.23
C LEU A 623 23.22 -16.58 14.56
N ASP A 624 23.15 -15.27 14.81
CA ASP A 624 24.26 -14.40 15.20
C ASP A 624 23.82 -13.48 16.35
N GLY A 625 24.29 -13.74 17.57
CA GLY A 625 23.88 -13.01 18.78
C GLY A 625 24.36 -11.56 18.75
N GLY A 626 25.62 -11.36 18.38
CA GLY A 626 26.21 -10.04 18.26
C GLY A 626 26.93 -9.64 19.55
N SER A 627 26.36 -8.73 20.33
CA SER A 627 26.97 -8.26 21.57
C SER A 627 25.99 -8.28 22.73
N GLY A 628 26.39 -8.84 23.87
CA GLY A 628 25.66 -8.81 25.12
C GLY A 628 25.66 -10.18 25.81
N ARG A 629 24.50 -10.71 26.19
CA ARG A 629 24.39 -12.10 26.69
C ARG A 629 23.23 -12.73 25.98
N ASP A 630 23.54 -13.56 25.01
CA ASP A 630 22.54 -14.07 24.09
C ASP A 630 22.12 -15.49 24.45
N VAL A 631 20.87 -15.83 24.12
CA VAL A 631 20.32 -17.16 24.28
C VAL A 631 19.83 -17.64 22.92
N MET A 632 20.49 -18.69 22.39
CA MET A 632 20.23 -19.19 21.05
C MET A 632 19.81 -20.66 21.06
N TYR A 633 18.78 -20.97 20.28
CA TYR A 633 18.29 -22.33 20.06
C TYR A 633 18.22 -22.59 18.55
N GLY A 634 18.99 -23.54 18.02
CA GLY A 634 18.85 -24.01 16.64
C GLY A 634 17.56 -24.82 16.45
N GLU A 635 17.30 -25.72 17.40
CA GLU A 635 16.15 -26.62 17.47
C GLU A 635 16.24 -27.84 16.54
N ARG A 636 15.92 -27.76 15.25
CA ARG A 636 15.89 -28.92 14.35
C ARG A 636 16.63 -28.68 13.05
N ASP A 637 17.24 -29.75 12.56
CA ASP A 637 18.11 -29.77 11.39
C ASP A 637 19.45 -29.09 11.68
N ASN A 638 20.28 -28.78 10.67
CA ASN A 638 21.68 -28.44 10.93
C ASN A 638 21.85 -26.92 11.00
N ASP A 639 22.12 -26.41 12.19
CA ASP A 639 22.14 -24.98 12.45
C ASP A 639 23.57 -24.43 12.55
N THR A 640 23.72 -23.15 12.24
CA THR A 640 24.98 -22.41 12.42
C THR A 640 24.77 -21.25 13.37
N MET A 641 25.41 -21.28 14.53
CA MET A 641 25.27 -20.27 15.59
C MET A 641 26.60 -19.60 15.92
N ASN A 642 26.55 -18.28 16.11
CA ASN A 642 27.67 -17.44 16.53
C ASN A 642 27.24 -16.59 17.74
N GLY A 643 27.86 -16.80 18.91
CA GLY A 643 27.55 -16.05 20.14
C GLY A 643 27.94 -14.59 20.00
N GLY A 644 29.24 -14.36 19.80
CA GLY A 644 29.77 -13.01 19.59
C GLY A 644 30.45 -12.48 20.85
N ASP A 645 30.20 -11.22 21.19
CA ASP A 645 30.75 -10.65 22.42
C ASP A 645 29.78 -10.91 23.57
N GLY A 646 30.05 -11.85 24.46
CA GLY A 646 29.07 -12.13 25.50
C GLY A 646 29.34 -13.34 26.34
N ASN A 647 28.50 -13.59 27.35
CA ASN A 647 28.56 -14.89 28.04
C ASN A 647 27.33 -15.66 27.61
N ASP A 648 27.40 -16.28 26.44
CA ASP A 648 26.25 -16.71 25.67
C ASP A 648 25.82 -18.12 26.03
N ASN A 649 24.57 -18.46 25.72
CA ASN A 649 23.99 -19.77 25.98
C ASN A 649 23.37 -20.33 24.71
N MET A 650 24.01 -21.34 24.14
CA MET A 650 23.66 -21.93 22.86
C MET A 650 23.21 -23.37 22.99
N ARG A 651 22.18 -23.74 22.23
CA ARG A 651 21.70 -25.12 22.09
C ARG A 651 21.46 -25.46 20.63
N GLY A 652 22.20 -26.44 20.11
CA GLY A 652 22.05 -26.94 18.74
C GLY A 652 20.68 -27.57 18.55
N GLY A 653 20.43 -28.67 19.25
CA GLY A 653 19.16 -29.37 19.21
C GLY A 653 19.31 -30.70 18.50
N SER A 654 18.52 -30.95 17.46
CA SER A 654 18.70 -32.16 16.64
C SER A 654 19.29 -31.81 15.29
N GLY A 655 20.42 -32.37 14.91
CA GLY A 655 21.11 -32.00 13.69
C GLY A 655 22.61 -32.14 13.85
N ASN A 656 23.38 -31.79 12.82
CA ASN A 656 24.82 -31.65 12.96
C ASN A 656 25.14 -30.16 13.01
N ASP A 657 25.19 -29.60 14.21
CA ASP A 657 25.21 -28.17 14.41
C ASP A 657 26.63 -27.61 14.43
N VAL A 658 26.78 -26.35 14.04
CA VAL A 658 28.04 -25.60 14.09
C VAL A 658 27.87 -24.42 15.04
N MET A 659 28.63 -24.41 16.14
CA MET A 659 28.55 -23.36 17.16
C MET A 659 29.90 -22.72 17.42
N ASN A 660 29.91 -21.40 17.58
CA ASN A 660 31.09 -20.63 17.96
C ASN A 660 30.74 -19.61 19.05
N GLY A 661 31.35 -19.73 20.24
CA GLY A 661 31.16 -18.82 21.36
C GLY A 661 31.74 -17.43 21.13
N GLN A 662 32.98 -17.41 20.61
CA GLN A 662 33.79 -16.21 20.36
C GLN A 662 34.43 -15.62 21.61
N ASN A 663 33.84 -14.64 22.29
CA ASN A 663 34.52 -13.87 23.35
C ASN A 663 33.74 -13.92 24.67
N GLN A 664 34.48 -14.12 25.76
CA GLN A 664 34.04 -14.34 27.14
C GLN A 664 33.50 -15.77 27.35
N ASN A 665 32.80 -16.01 28.45
CA ASN A 665 32.57 -17.37 28.95
C ASN A 665 31.24 -17.91 28.44
N ASP A 666 31.29 -18.83 27.50
CA ASP A 666 30.11 -19.35 26.81
C ASP A 666 29.67 -20.72 27.31
N VAL A 667 28.38 -21.00 27.17
CA VAL A 667 27.80 -22.33 27.43
C VAL A 667 27.17 -22.86 26.15
N MET A 668 27.72 -23.96 25.62
CA MET A 668 27.25 -24.62 24.40
C MET A 668 26.76 -26.04 24.69
N ARG A 669 25.66 -26.43 24.05
CA ARG A 669 25.11 -27.79 24.08
C ARG A 669 24.75 -28.24 22.67
N GLY A 670 25.44 -29.26 22.16
CA GLY A 670 25.13 -29.90 20.87
C GLY A 670 23.75 -30.57 20.89
N GLU A 671 23.54 -31.43 21.88
CA GLU A 671 22.34 -32.24 22.07
C GLU A 671 22.35 -33.51 21.20
N ALA A 672 21.73 -33.54 20.02
CA ALA A 672 21.63 -34.77 19.22
C ALA A 672 22.14 -34.60 17.80
N GLY A 673 23.12 -35.42 17.41
CA GLY A 673 23.76 -35.45 16.10
C GLY A 673 25.24 -35.09 16.23
N ALA A 674 25.97 -35.04 15.12
CA ALA A 674 27.43 -34.89 15.14
C ALA A 674 27.82 -33.41 15.08
N ASP A 675 28.03 -32.81 16.24
CA ASP A 675 28.14 -31.37 16.40
C ASP A 675 29.59 -30.87 16.32
N THR A 676 29.78 -29.63 15.89
CA THR A 676 31.07 -28.92 15.88
C THR A 676 30.97 -27.65 16.70
N MET A 677 31.67 -27.61 17.83
CA MET A 677 31.68 -26.49 18.78
C MET A 677 33.07 -25.89 18.94
N SER A 678 33.13 -24.56 19.05
CA SER A 678 34.34 -23.79 19.38
C SER A 678 34.01 -22.77 20.47
N GLY A 679 34.67 -22.83 21.63
CA GLY A 679 34.53 -21.87 22.73
C GLY A 679 35.02 -20.49 22.32
N GLY A 680 36.31 -20.39 22.00
CA GLY A 680 36.91 -19.13 21.56
C GLY A 680 37.83 -18.57 22.63
N ASN A 681 37.58 -17.37 23.13
CA ASN A 681 38.31 -16.75 24.23
C ASN A 681 37.41 -16.70 25.45
N GLY A 682 37.85 -17.22 26.59
CA GLY A 682 37.07 -17.24 27.82
C GLY A 682 37.17 -18.59 28.48
N ASN A 683 36.49 -18.76 29.60
CA ASN A 683 36.40 -20.05 30.26
C ASN A 683 35.07 -20.68 29.84
N ASP A 684 35.11 -21.51 28.81
CA ASP A 684 33.93 -21.99 28.11
C ASP A 684 33.46 -23.35 28.64
N THR A 685 32.17 -23.64 28.47
CA THR A 685 31.57 -24.93 28.86
C THR A 685 30.84 -25.55 27.67
N LEU A 686 31.41 -26.63 27.13
CA LEU A 686 30.92 -27.32 25.93
C LEU A 686 30.40 -28.72 26.29
N TYR A 687 29.19 -29.06 25.83
CA TYR A 687 28.58 -30.38 25.96
C TYR A 687 28.18 -30.91 24.59
N GLY A 688 28.77 -32.01 24.11
CA GLY A 688 28.37 -32.68 22.86
C GLY A 688 27.03 -33.39 22.96
N ALA A 689 26.93 -34.31 23.93
CA ALA A 689 25.81 -35.20 24.20
C ALA A 689 25.71 -36.41 23.26
N ASP A 690 24.71 -36.55 22.39
CA ASP A 690 24.55 -37.75 21.55
C ASP A 690 25.14 -37.53 20.16
N GLY A 691 26.29 -38.10 19.81
CA GLY A 691 26.87 -37.87 18.49
C GLY A 691 28.35 -38.10 18.42
N ASN A 692 28.95 -38.01 17.23
CA ASN A 692 30.42 -38.01 17.16
C ASN A 692 30.86 -36.55 17.05
N ASP A 693 31.12 -35.93 18.19
CA ASP A 693 31.22 -34.49 18.28
C ASP A 693 32.67 -33.99 18.17
N ILE A 694 32.83 -32.74 17.76
CA ILE A 694 34.10 -32.01 17.72
C ILE A 694 33.98 -30.80 18.63
N LEU A 695 34.65 -30.84 19.77
CA LEU A 695 34.66 -29.76 20.75
C LEU A 695 36.05 -29.11 20.77
N ARG A 696 36.11 -27.79 20.66
CA ARG A 696 37.35 -27.02 20.82
C ARG A 696 37.15 -25.97 21.92
N GLY A 697 37.94 -26.00 22.98
CA GLY A 697 37.87 -25.01 24.06
C GLY A 697 38.34 -23.64 23.56
N GLY A 698 39.63 -23.50 23.31
CA GLY A 698 40.18 -22.29 22.69
C GLY A 698 41.22 -21.62 23.57
N PHE A 699 40.91 -20.48 24.16
CA PHE A 699 41.77 -19.75 25.10
C PHE A 699 41.03 -19.54 26.41
N GLY A 700 41.62 -19.93 27.53
CA GLY A 700 41.04 -19.81 28.86
C GLY A 700 40.87 -21.19 29.48
N ASP A 701 40.42 -21.26 30.73
CA ASP A 701 40.29 -22.55 31.42
C ASP A 701 38.92 -23.16 31.08
N ASP A 702 38.88 -24.11 30.15
CA ASP A 702 37.67 -24.63 29.53
C ASP A 702 37.18 -25.95 30.15
N TYR A 703 35.87 -26.22 30.02
CA TYR A 703 35.24 -27.50 30.35
C TYR A 703 34.61 -28.13 29.10
N LEU A 704 35.09 -29.29 28.67
CA LEU A 704 34.56 -30.02 27.51
C LEU A 704 34.04 -31.39 27.94
N ASN A 705 32.83 -31.74 27.52
CA ASN A 705 32.24 -33.05 27.74
C ASN A 705 31.65 -33.60 26.43
N GLY A 706 32.27 -34.66 25.89
CA GLY A 706 31.86 -35.34 24.65
C GLY A 706 30.47 -35.93 24.77
N GLY A 707 30.30 -36.96 25.59
CA GLY A 707 28.99 -37.51 25.91
C GLY A 707 28.87 -38.98 25.51
N ASN A 708 28.08 -39.27 24.49
CA ASN A 708 27.88 -40.61 23.94
C ASN A 708 28.41 -40.65 22.52
N ASN A 709 28.99 -41.80 22.16
CA ASN A 709 29.69 -42.09 20.92
C ASN A 709 31.10 -41.48 20.90
N ASN A 710 31.72 -41.41 19.74
CA ASN A 710 33.17 -41.23 19.64
C ASN A 710 33.51 -39.77 19.35
N ASP A 711 33.99 -39.08 20.37
CA ASP A 711 34.16 -37.64 20.34
C ASP A 711 35.61 -37.20 20.13
N ARG A 712 35.79 -35.95 19.68
CA ARG A 712 37.08 -35.29 19.51
C ARG A 712 37.10 -34.02 20.32
N LEU A 713 37.88 -33.99 21.40
CA LEU A 713 37.99 -32.87 22.32
C LEU A 713 39.37 -32.23 22.17
N GLU A 714 39.43 -30.98 21.74
CA GLU A 714 40.65 -30.17 21.66
C GLU A 714 40.62 -29.12 22.77
N ALA A 715 41.51 -29.28 23.74
CA ALA A 715 41.63 -28.40 24.91
C ALA A 715 41.80 -26.93 24.49
N GLY A 716 42.87 -26.63 23.75
CA GLY A 716 43.25 -25.25 23.47
C GLY A 716 44.33 -24.80 24.45
N LYS A 717 44.34 -23.51 24.77
CA LYS A 717 45.22 -22.89 25.75
C LYS A 717 44.45 -22.64 27.03
N GLY A 718 44.96 -23.12 28.13
CA GLY A 718 44.44 -22.90 29.47
C GLY A 718 44.49 -24.20 30.25
N ASN A 719 44.06 -24.15 31.51
CA ASN A 719 43.98 -25.36 32.32
C ASN A 719 42.62 -26.01 32.10
N ASP A 720 42.53 -26.85 31.08
CA ASP A 720 41.26 -27.37 30.63
C ASP A 720 40.87 -28.67 31.34
N THR A 721 39.57 -28.88 31.48
CA THR A 721 38.97 -30.11 32.02
C THR A 721 38.16 -30.78 30.94
N MET A 722 38.49 -32.04 30.64
CA MET A 722 37.84 -32.80 29.57
C MET A 722 37.24 -34.10 30.09
N LYS A 723 36.09 -34.46 29.51
CA LYS A 723 35.37 -35.69 29.76
C LYS A 723 34.95 -36.31 28.43
N GLY A 724 35.40 -37.52 28.12
CA GLY A 724 35.05 -38.21 26.88
C GLY A 724 33.63 -38.76 26.94
N GLY A 725 33.33 -39.50 28.02
CA GLY A 725 32.03 -40.13 28.22
C GLY A 725 32.02 -41.58 27.72
N ASN A 726 30.98 -41.97 26.98
CA ASN A 726 30.79 -43.31 26.46
C ASN A 726 31.25 -43.38 25.01
N GLY A 727 32.37 -44.02 24.71
CA GLY A 727 32.82 -44.15 23.33
C GLY A 727 34.29 -44.51 23.28
N ASP A 728 34.85 -44.48 22.08
CA ASP A 728 36.29 -44.41 21.89
C ASP A 728 36.66 -42.97 21.54
N ASP A 729 37.08 -42.19 22.54
CA ASP A 729 37.23 -40.73 22.42
C ASP A 729 38.66 -40.29 22.10
N VAL A 730 38.81 -39.11 21.52
CA VAL A 730 40.11 -38.52 21.17
C VAL A 730 40.33 -37.18 21.87
N PHE A 731 41.29 -37.13 22.79
CA PHE A 731 41.72 -35.92 23.49
C PHE A 731 42.94 -35.32 22.79
N ILE A 732 42.85 -34.08 22.31
CA ILE A 732 43.84 -33.43 21.44
C ILE A 732 44.52 -32.27 22.17
N PHE A 733 45.85 -32.27 22.15
CA PHE A 733 46.68 -31.19 22.70
C PHE A 733 47.62 -30.65 21.62
N ASN A 734 47.48 -29.36 21.30
CA ASN A 734 48.18 -28.71 20.20
C ASN A 734 49.10 -27.55 20.62
N VAL A 735 49.10 -27.16 21.88
CA VAL A 735 49.85 -26.01 22.41
C VAL A 735 50.80 -26.42 23.53
N ASN A 736 51.79 -25.57 23.78
CA ASN A 736 52.77 -25.76 24.84
C ASN A 736 52.36 -24.91 26.06
N SER A 737 52.33 -25.54 27.24
CA SER A 737 52.42 -24.93 28.59
C SER A 737 51.14 -24.72 29.43
N GLU A 738 50.35 -25.76 29.72
CA GLU A 738 49.30 -25.74 30.77
C GLU A 738 49.06 -27.10 31.45
N ILE A 739 48.31 -27.09 32.58
CA ILE A 739 47.88 -28.27 33.33
C ILE A 739 46.45 -28.64 32.92
N ASN A 740 46.28 -29.75 32.24
CA ASN A 740 45.00 -30.24 31.75
C ASN A 740 44.54 -31.46 32.53
N THR A 741 43.23 -31.64 32.70
CA THR A 741 42.62 -32.79 33.40
C THR A 741 41.69 -33.56 32.48
N ILE A 742 41.82 -34.89 32.46
CA ILE A 742 40.84 -35.80 31.85
C ILE A 742 40.16 -36.60 32.97
N GLU A 743 38.85 -36.45 33.13
CA GLU A 743 38.10 -36.97 34.28
C GLU A 743 37.73 -38.47 34.17
N ASP A 744 37.60 -39.01 32.96
CA ASP A 744 37.05 -40.36 32.73
C ASP A 744 37.77 -41.16 31.64
N PHE A 745 39.09 -41.03 31.54
CA PHE A 745 39.87 -41.78 30.56
C PHE A 745 39.72 -43.31 30.72
N THR A 746 39.14 -43.98 29.73
CA THR A 746 38.84 -45.42 29.72
C THR A 746 39.57 -46.19 28.61
N PHE A 747 39.16 -47.44 28.36
CA PHE A 747 39.77 -48.29 27.34
C PHE A 747 39.06 -48.08 26.01
N GLY A 748 39.81 -47.64 24.99
CA GLY A 748 39.28 -47.21 23.69
C GLY A 748 39.74 -45.79 23.36
N ASP A 749 39.86 -44.97 24.40
CA ASP A 749 40.27 -43.57 24.31
C ASP A 749 41.73 -43.39 23.88
N THR A 750 41.96 -42.30 23.15
CA THR A 750 43.25 -41.92 22.60
C THR A 750 43.60 -40.48 22.98
N ILE A 751 44.82 -40.27 23.47
CA ILE A 751 45.44 -38.96 23.63
C ILE A 751 46.27 -38.66 22.38
N GLN A 752 45.92 -37.60 21.66
CA GLN A 752 46.64 -37.10 20.50
C GLN A 752 47.51 -35.89 20.89
N LEU A 753 48.82 -36.02 20.74
CA LEU A 753 49.80 -34.97 21.04
C LEU A 753 50.46 -34.48 19.75
N ASN A 754 50.64 -33.16 19.63
CA ASN A 754 51.44 -32.58 18.55
C ASN A 754 52.93 -32.96 18.71
N ALA A 755 53.59 -33.43 17.65
CA ALA A 755 54.98 -33.88 17.69
C ALA A 755 55.96 -32.78 18.12
N ASN A 756 55.61 -31.51 17.93
CA ASN A 756 56.41 -30.38 18.42
C ASN A 756 56.43 -30.27 19.96
N MET A 757 55.50 -30.95 20.65
CA MET A 757 55.47 -31.06 22.10
C MET A 757 56.48 -32.10 22.64
N LEU A 758 56.98 -33.00 21.80
CA LEU A 758 57.85 -34.11 22.20
C LEU A 758 59.26 -33.97 21.63
N THR A 759 60.28 -33.92 22.50
CA THR A 759 61.69 -33.91 22.07
C THR A 759 62.18 -35.32 21.71
N GLY A 760 61.78 -35.82 20.53
CA GLY A 760 62.36 -37.04 19.93
C GLY A 760 61.75 -38.37 20.37
N GLN A 761 60.53 -38.37 20.94
CA GLN A 761 59.77 -39.57 21.29
C GLN A 761 58.66 -39.83 20.27
N THR A 762 58.43 -41.09 19.88
CA THR A 762 57.51 -41.44 18.77
C THR A 762 56.46 -42.50 19.10
N THR A 763 56.44 -43.09 20.30
CA THR A 763 55.46 -44.15 20.67
C THR A 763 54.99 -44.03 22.13
N GLY A 764 53.75 -44.46 22.39
CA GLY A 764 53.08 -44.28 23.68
C GLY A 764 53.79 -44.92 24.89
N THR A 765 54.41 -46.10 24.77
CA THR A 765 55.20 -46.70 25.87
C THR A 765 56.41 -45.86 26.23
N ALA A 766 57.07 -45.25 25.24
CA ALA A 766 58.24 -44.41 25.47
C ALA A 766 57.87 -43.06 26.09
N VAL A 767 56.70 -42.52 25.73
CA VAL A 767 56.12 -41.32 26.34
C VAL A 767 55.73 -41.60 27.80
N PHE A 768 54.94 -42.64 28.06
CA PHE A 768 54.50 -42.97 29.42
C PHE A 768 55.65 -43.29 30.38
N THR A 769 56.65 -44.07 29.94
CA THR A 769 57.80 -44.40 30.79
C THR A 769 58.72 -43.21 31.07
N ALA A 770 58.73 -42.20 30.20
CA ALA A 770 59.53 -41.00 30.36
C ALA A 770 58.85 -39.95 31.24
N PHE A 771 57.52 -39.85 31.19
CA PHE A 771 56.78 -38.68 31.70
C PHE A 771 55.66 -39.03 32.69
N GLY A 772 55.33 -40.31 32.87
CA GLY A 772 54.22 -40.74 33.73
C GLY A 772 54.60 -40.94 35.20
N SER A 773 53.84 -40.35 36.11
CA SER A 773 53.87 -40.62 37.55
C SER A 773 52.45 -40.95 38.06
N PHE A 774 52.37 -41.74 39.14
CA PHE A 774 51.09 -41.97 39.84
C PHE A 774 50.95 -40.92 40.93
N GLU A 775 49.91 -40.10 40.86
CA GLU A 775 49.67 -39.01 41.80
C GLU A 775 48.24 -39.03 42.31
N ASN A 776 48.06 -38.86 43.63
CA ASN A 776 46.79 -38.72 44.37
C ASN A 776 45.49 -38.97 43.57
N GLY A 777 45.21 -40.24 43.26
CA GLY A 777 43.94 -40.64 42.65
C GLY A 777 43.94 -40.74 41.12
N GLY A 778 45.07 -40.54 40.44
CA GLY A 778 45.21 -40.64 38.99
C GLY A 778 46.65 -40.86 38.51
N ILE A 779 46.87 -40.58 37.22
CA ILE A 779 48.19 -40.58 36.55
C ILE A 779 48.48 -39.16 36.07
N LEU A 780 49.65 -38.61 36.40
CA LEU A 780 50.15 -37.37 35.83
C LEU A 780 51.14 -37.69 34.70
N LEU A 781 50.95 -37.08 33.52
CA LEU A 781 51.91 -37.06 32.43
C LEU A 781 52.57 -35.67 32.39
N ASP A 782 53.78 -35.55 32.94
CA ASP A 782 54.57 -34.31 32.95
C ASP A 782 55.63 -34.36 31.86
N PHE A 783 55.50 -33.54 30.82
CA PHE A 783 56.37 -33.56 29.65
C PHE A 783 57.65 -32.72 29.81
N ASP A 784 57.97 -32.23 31.03
CA ASP A 784 59.14 -31.41 31.37
C ASP A 784 59.24 -30.10 30.54
N ASN A 785 58.14 -29.68 29.91
CA ASN A 785 58.05 -28.50 29.03
C ASN A 785 56.93 -27.52 29.46
N GLY A 786 56.36 -27.75 30.65
CA GLY A 786 55.24 -27.00 31.21
C GLY A 786 53.86 -27.52 30.80
N VAL A 787 53.78 -28.57 29.97
CA VAL A 787 52.54 -29.31 29.71
C VAL A 787 52.43 -30.44 30.72
N GLU A 788 51.31 -30.46 31.43
CA GLU A 788 50.93 -31.54 32.36
C GLU A 788 49.53 -32.05 31.97
N ILE A 789 49.36 -33.36 31.87
CA ILE A 789 48.04 -33.98 31.66
C ILE A 789 47.76 -34.92 32.83
N PHE A 790 46.75 -34.60 33.62
CA PHE A 790 46.29 -35.42 34.73
C PHE A 790 45.11 -36.29 34.31
N LEU A 791 45.29 -37.60 34.35
CA LEU A 791 44.25 -38.59 34.11
C LEU A 791 43.64 -38.99 35.46
N GLU A 792 42.51 -38.39 35.82
CA GLU A 792 41.83 -38.66 37.07
C GLU A 792 41.25 -40.08 37.09
N GLY A 793 41.31 -40.76 38.24
CA GLY A 793 40.71 -42.08 38.43
C GLY A 793 41.47 -43.25 37.75
N VAL A 794 42.42 -42.97 36.85
CA VAL A 794 43.20 -44.00 36.17
C VAL A 794 44.26 -44.57 37.10
N THR A 795 44.25 -45.91 37.28
CA THR A 795 45.19 -46.61 38.18
C THR A 795 46.20 -47.52 37.45
N SER A 796 46.05 -47.72 36.14
CA SER A 796 47.05 -48.36 35.25
C SER A 796 46.65 -48.24 33.77
N LEU A 797 47.60 -48.01 32.87
CA LEU A 797 47.40 -48.16 31.41
C LEU A 797 47.83 -49.58 30.97
N THR A 798 46.90 -50.41 30.52
CA THR A 798 47.17 -51.81 30.14
C THR A 798 47.82 -51.96 28.77
N ASN A 799 47.70 -50.97 27.87
CA ASN A 799 48.46 -50.89 26.62
C ASN A 799 48.69 -49.41 26.18
N PRO A 800 49.75 -48.73 26.65
CA PRO A 800 49.98 -47.32 26.36
C PRO A 800 50.31 -46.99 24.90
N ASP A 801 50.71 -47.98 24.07
CA ASP A 801 50.99 -47.76 22.65
C ASP A 801 49.73 -47.51 21.81
N ASP A 802 48.55 -47.97 22.26
CA ASP A 802 47.28 -47.74 21.59
C ASP A 802 46.57 -46.46 22.09
N ALA A 803 46.93 -46.00 23.29
CA ALA A 803 46.27 -44.91 24.00
C ALA A 803 46.93 -43.53 23.78
N ILE A 804 48.16 -43.46 23.27
CA ILE A 804 48.86 -42.19 23.02
C ILE A 804 49.37 -42.18 21.57
N LEU A 805 48.80 -41.29 20.76
CA LEU A 805 49.19 -41.03 19.40
C LEU A 805 49.97 -39.71 19.31
N VAL A 806 51.14 -39.75 18.68
CA VAL A 806 51.94 -38.55 18.39
C VAL A 806 51.73 -38.20 16.92
N THR A 807 51.16 -37.03 16.64
CA THR A 807 50.88 -36.56 15.28
C THR A 807 51.73 -35.32 14.95
N GLY A 808 52.37 -35.31 13.79
CA GLY A 808 53.28 -34.25 13.36
C GLY A 808 53.52 -34.27 11.86
#